data_AF-A0A1B0AWL3-F1
#
_entry.id   AF-A0A1B0AWL3-F1
#
_cell.length_a   1.000
_cell.length_b   1.000
_cell.length_c   1.000
_cell.angle_alpha   90.00
_cell.angle_beta   90.00
_cell.angle_gamma   90.00
#
_symmetry.space_group_name_H-M   'P 1'
#
loop_
_entity.id
_entity.type
_entity.pdbx_description
1 polymer ?
#
loop_
_entity_poly.entity_id
_entity_poly.type
_entity_poly.pdbx_seq_one_letter_code
_entity_poly.pdbx_strand_id
1 'polypeptide(L)'
;MSGPNSILEIDGKYLEGGGQILRNALSFSCILRRPVRIVNIRANRPNPGLSNQHLFGLNLLVDITGAQVKGNSIKSTEVEICPGKIKAGNYYVNTKTAASISLVLQSALPVLIFGEAPSKLELVGGTNVGMAPQVDFMTEVLRPNLEKFGVTFDFDLIRRGYYPRGGGCCKVQVPAIKFIKSASVVNFGKLHEIRGWCFVAGNLPERLAGAMQQSVSLELQKLNCRLLNIEAYKESPDVAKDNGSGVILLGLTSENCTLGVSKLGEKKIDAEKMGSDAGRNLCNLLLSETCVDEYVQDQLIIYMALAKGNSQIKTLPLTDHTRTAIYVAEKMTGVHFVIEPQAKKSKRITGRLKHKIEKKVREHNRKVRREAKKNPIKKGSKKQKLIQIPNICPFKEDILKEVEEAKKRKEEERKRKREEFKREKEQHKFKSLEALVNNADERDTVYSIIHENETKEGEEKYKNVSDKEQSLKQYFKEFKKVLENADVVLEVVDARDPLGTRCSEVQRAVRAAPGNKRLVLILNKADLVPKENLSNWLKYFRRLGPVTAFKASTQDQNSKLGRRKFKQMCTDKAIQGSICLGAELLMSMLGNYCRNKGIKTSIKVGVVGIPNVGKSSIINSLIRGKSCSVGSTPGITRAMQEVALDSKITLIDCPGIVFTNNLKSENVPAVLKNAQRVGDVKDPFTAAESILKRASKEFFCKLYDITEYETFEEFFAKKAVRMGKLMKKGVPDVLAAARSVLNDWNTGKIKYCTEPPEEKFDDPHVSAAIVHEDALAFNVDGFEAMETEILNKFDVKEQDVMKVDSTGPVESKIRECGVEDDKEEYNAVINETNVSNKRRKCNLEENVTTQQQESTKNLEGNQSLNKSMKQQMKKRKKQSARNEKKVNNIAQVLDGFTLNASNDEKYDFDTDYVIQ
;
A
#
# COMPACT_ATOMS: atom_id res chain seq x y z
N MET A 1 -9.33 48.44 17.24
CA MET A 1 -10.55 48.22 16.42
C MET A 1 -10.40 49.04 15.14
N SER A 2 -10.19 48.40 13.99
CA SER A 2 -10.05 49.07 12.70
C SER A 2 -11.41 49.58 12.23
N GLY A 3 -11.48 50.81 11.73
CA GLY A 3 -12.73 51.52 11.43
C GLY A 3 -13.65 50.80 10.41
N PRO A 4 -14.93 51.22 10.31
CA PRO A 4 -15.98 50.55 9.54
C PRO A 4 -15.72 50.41 8.02
N ASN A 5 -14.67 51.04 7.49
CA ASN A 5 -14.29 50.98 6.06
C ASN A 5 -12.99 50.20 5.78
N SER A 6 -12.33 49.59 6.77
CA SER A 6 -11.13 48.79 6.50
C SER A 6 -11.52 47.42 5.92
N ILE A 7 -11.08 47.13 4.69
CA ILE A 7 -11.24 45.81 4.07
C ILE A 7 -10.51 44.77 4.93
N LEU A 8 -11.23 43.75 5.39
CA LEU A 8 -10.64 42.68 6.17
C LEU A 8 -9.98 41.65 5.25
N GLU A 9 -8.73 41.30 5.49
CA GLU A 9 -8.02 40.29 4.70
C GLU A 9 -8.07 38.91 5.35
N ILE A 10 -8.38 37.88 4.55
CA ILE A 10 -8.39 36.47 4.95
C ILE A 10 -7.48 35.66 4.03
N ASP A 11 -6.54 34.93 4.62
CA ASP A 11 -5.68 34.01 3.88
C ASP A 11 -6.37 32.68 3.62
N GLY A 12 -6.72 32.43 2.36
CA GLY A 12 -7.35 31.22 1.83
C GLY A 12 -6.49 29.96 1.89
N LYS A 13 -5.20 30.08 2.27
CA LYS A 13 -4.27 28.96 2.48
C LYS A 13 -4.36 28.35 3.89
N TYR A 14 -4.97 29.05 4.84
CA TYR A 14 -4.97 28.65 6.25
C TYR A 14 -5.56 27.23 6.46
N LEU A 15 -4.88 26.41 7.27
CA LEU A 15 -5.20 25.02 7.60
C LEU A 15 -5.57 24.17 6.36
N GLU A 16 -6.86 23.79 6.24
CA GLU A 16 -7.38 22.95 5.16
C GLU A 16 -7.10 23.58 3.78
N GLY A 17 -7.01 24.91 3.70
CA GLY A 17 -6.78 25.66 2.47
C GLY A 17 -7.77 25.30 1.38
N GLY A 18 -9.03 25.04 1.77
CA GLY A 18 -10.09 24.52 0.93
C GLY A 18 -11.13 25.56 0.51
N GLY A 19 -12.26 25.08 -0.01
CA GLY A 19 -13.36 25.95 -0.44
C GLY A 19 -14.21 26.49 0.72
N GLN A 20 -14.07 25.93 1.92
CA GLN A 20 -14.91 26.28 3.07
C GLN A 20 -14.58 27.66 3.63
N ILE A 21 -13.29 28.00 3.72
CA ILE A 21 -12.84 29.31 4.19
C ILE A 21 -13.48 30.44 3.36
N LEU A 22 -13.53 30.23 2.04
CA LEU A 22 -14.15 31.15 1.10
C LEU A 22 -15.65 31.29 1.35
N ARG A 23 -16.39 30.16 1.45
CA ARG A 23 -17.85 30.21 1.68
C ARG A 23 -18.20 30.94 2.97
N ASN A 24 -17.56 30.58 4.08
CA ASN A 24 -17.83 31.21 5.37
C ASN A 24 -17.47 32.70 5.35
N ALA A 25 -16.31 33.08 4.82
CA ALA A 25 -15.88 34.47 4.76
C ALA A 25 -16.83 35.34 3.93
N LEU A 26 -17.26 34.84 2.76
CA LEU A 26 -18.24 35.54 1.91
C LEU A 26 -19.60 35.66 2.60
N SER A 27 -20.10 34.58 3.22
CA SER A 27 -21.38 34.62 3.96
C SER A 27 -21.33 35.60 5.13
N PHE A 28 -20.28 35.57 5.95
CA PHE A 28 -20.11 36.53 7.05
C PHE A 28 -20.00 37.97 6.54
N SER A 29 -19.26 38.21 5.44
CA SER A 29 -19.14 39.53 4.82
C SER A 29 -20.52 40.07 4.45
N CYS A 30 -21.33 39.27 3.75
CA CYS A 30 -22.70 39.63 3.36
C CYS A 30 -23.62 39.91 4.55
N ILE A 31 -23.55 39.10 5.62
CA ILE A 31 -24.39 39.25 6.82
C ILE A 31 -23.98 40.50 7.61
N LEU A 32 -22.69 40.67 7.85
CA LEU A 32 -22.15 41.78 8.65
C LEU A 32 -22.03 43.09 7.85
N ARG A 33 -22.30 43.05 6.54
CA ARG A 33 -22.10 44.15 5.58
C ARG A 33 -20.68 44.74 5.65
N ARG A 34 -19.69 43.87 5.84
CA ARG A 34 -18.27 44.25 5.97
C ARG A 34 -17.48 43.81 4.75
N PRO A 35 -16.76 44.70 4.05
CA PRO A 35 -15.90 44.31 2.94
C PRO A 35 -14.82 43.30 3.36
N VAL A 36 -14.60 42.27 2.53
CA VAL A 36 -13.57 41.25 2.77
C VAL A 36 -12.77 41.00 1.49
N ARG A 37 -11.46 40.81 1.66
CA ARG A 37 -10.52 40.37 0.62
C ARG A 37 -9.95 39.02 1.01
N ILE A 38 -10.09 38.04 0.14
CA ILE A 38 -9.66 36.65 0.38
C ILE A 38 -8.57 36.34 -0.63
N VAL A 39 -7.34 36.12 -0.15
CA VAL A 39 -6.15 35.82 -0.96
C VAL A 39 -5.83 34.33 -0.92
N ASN A 40 -4.95 33.82 -1.80
CA ASN A 40 -4.51 32.42 -1.83
C ASN A 40 -5.65 31.38 -1.84
N ILE A 41 -6.75 31.68 -2.54
CA ILE A 41 -7.94 30.84 -2.56
C ILE A 41 -7.57 29.43 -3.02
N ARG A 42 -7.85 28.43 -2.16
CA ARG A 42 -7.64 27.01 -2.45
C ARG A 42 -6.18 26.64 -2.78
N ALA A 43 -5.20 27.36 -2.25
CA ALA A 43 -3.78 27.15 -2.52
C ALA A 43 -3.27 25.74 -2.18
N ASN A 44 -3.88 25.06 -1.19
CA ASN A 44 -3.50 23.69 -0.80
C ASN A 44 -4.24 22.59 -1.60
N ARG A 45 -5.05 22.96 -2.61
CA ARG A 45 -5.81 22.01 -3.44
C ARG A 45 -5.13 21.79 -4.80
N PRO A 46 -5.33 20.63 -5.46
CA PRO A 46 -4.70 20.33 -6.76
C PRO A 46 -5.01 21.34 -7.87
N ASN A 47 -6.19 21.97 -7.81
CA ASN A 47 -6.61 23.04 -8.70
C ASN A 47 -6.90 24.29 -7.85
N PRO A 48 -5.90 25.17 -7.62
CA PRO A 48 -6.07 26.41 -6.89
C PRO A 48 -7.07 27.38 -7.54
N GLY A 49 -7.51 28.35 -6.75
CA GLY A 49 -8.46 29.38 -7.14
C GLY A 49 -9.91 28.94 -7.14
N LEU A 50 -10.80 29.85 -7.54
CA LEU A 50 -12.24 29.62 -7.65
C LEU A 50 -12.54 28.45 -8.59
N SER A 51 -13.34 27.49 -8.12
CA SER A 51 -13.95 26.47 -8.99
C SER A 51 -15.41 26.82 -9.27
N ASN A 52 -16.05 26.13 -10.22
CA ASN A 52 -17.44 26.41 -10.63
C ASN A 52 -18.40 26.57 -9.44
N GLN A 53 -18.38 25.65 -8.47
CA GLN A 53 -19.26 25.74 -7.29
C GLN A 53 -19.04 27.01 -6.45
N HIS A 54 -17.81 27.50 -6.37
CA HIS A 54 -17.47 28.72 -5.65
C HIS A 54 -17.93 29.96 -6.42
N LEU A 55 -17.71 29.96 -7.74
CA LEU A 55 -18.15 31.03 -8.63
C LEU A 55 -19.68 31.20 -8.58
N PHE A 56 -20.43 30.10 -8.69
CA PHE A 56 -21.90 30.15 -8.63
C PHE A 56 -22.41 30.58 -7.24
N GLY A 57 -21.74 30.14 -6.16
CA GLY A 57 -22.04 30.64 -4.81
C GLY A 57 -21.78 32.14 -4.66
N LEU A 58 -20.65 32.63 -5.18
CA LEU A 58 -20.29 34.05 -5.16
C LEU A 58 -21.26 34.89 -6.00
N ASN A 59 -21.59 34.46 -7.21
CA ASN A 59 -22.59 35.13 -8.06
C ASN A 59 -23.95 35.20 -7.37
N LEU A 60 -24.40 34.12 -6.74
CA LEU A 60 -25.65 34.13 -5.99
C LEU A 60 -25.61 35.13 -4.83
N LEU A 61 -24.49 35.23 -4.10
CA LEU A 61 -24.33 36.23 -3.04
C LEU A 61 -24.33 37.67 -3.59
N VAL A 62 -23.74 37.89 -4.77
CA VAL A 62 -23.82 39.17 -5.50
C VAL A 62 -25.26 39.51 -5.84
N ASP A 63 -26.02 38.57 -6.38
CA ASP A 63 -27.43 38.78 -6.74
C ASP A 63 -28.30 39.06 -5.50
N ILE A 64 -28.03 38.39 -4.39
CA ILE A 64 -28.76 38.57 -3.12
C ILE A 64 -28.48 39.94 -2.50
N THR A 65 -27.23 40.41 -2.56
CA THR A 65 -26.80 41.62 -1.81
C THR A 65 -26.55 42.85 -2.67
N GLY A 66 -26.54 42.72 -4.00
CA GLY A 66 -26.08 43.77 -4.91
C GLY A 66 -24.61 44.13 -4.70
N ALA A 67 -23.78 43.18 -4.28
CA ALA A 67 -22.38 43.42 -3.93
C ALA A 67 -21.53 43.82 -5.13
N GLN A 68 -20.54 44.69 -4.91
CA GLN A 68 -19.44 44.89 -5.86
C GLN A 68 -18.36 43.85 -5.60
N VAL A 69 -17.86 43.19 -6.65
CA VAL A 69 -16.87 42.12 -6.53
C VAL A 69 -15.73 42.29 -7.53
N LYS A 70 -14.50 42.06 -7.07
CA LYS A 70 -13.30 41.90 -7.90
C LYS A 70 -12.79 40.45 -7.80
N GLY A 71 -12.17 39.97 -8.87
CA GLY A 71 -11.63 38.60 -8.92
C GLY A 71 -12.70 37.51 -9.09
N ASN A 72 -13.90 37.85 -9.55
CA ASN A 72 -15.00 36.90 -9.77
C ASN A 72 -14.86 36.12 -11.08
N SER A 73 -13.80 35.33 -11.21
CA SER A 73 -13.53 34.51 -12.39
C SER A 73 -13.02 33.12 -12.02
N ILE A 74 -13.26 32.14 -12.88
CA ILE A 74 -12.78 30.76 -12.68
C ILE A 74 -11.25 30.78 -12.52
N LYS A 75 -10.74 30.03 -11.54
CA LYS A 75 -9.33 29.96 -11.11
C LYS A 75 -8.77 31.25 -10.49
N SER A 76 -9.57 32.28 -10.24
CA SER A 76 -9.08 33.43 -9.49
C SER A 76 -8.59 33.00 -8.10
N THR A 77 -7.37 33.39 -7.76
CA THR A 77 -6.74 33.11 -6.46
C THR A 77 -7.04 34.19 -5.42
N GLU A 78 -7.72 35.25 -5.83
CA GLU A 78 -8.08 36.38 -4.99
C GLU A 78 -9.50 36.85 -5.30
N VAL A 79 -10.27 37.16 -4.27
CA VAL A 79 -11.61 37.74 -4.38
C VAL A 79 -11.77 38.85 -3.35
N GLU A 80 -12.26 39.99 -3.81
CA GLU A 80 -12.69 41.09 -2.94
C GLU A 80 -14.19 41.29 -3.12
N ILE A 81 -14.95 41.31 -2.03
CA ILE A 81 -16.40 41.57 -2.05
C ILE A 81 -16.73 42.74 -1.11
N CYS A 82 -17.51 43.67 -1.65
CA CYS A 82 -18.10 44.79 -0.94
C CYS A 82 -19.64 44.60 -0.95
N PRO A 83 -20.20 43.96 0.09
CA PRO A 83 -21.61 43.57 0.11
C PRO A 83 -22.55 44.76 0.34
N GLY A 84 -23.71 44.74 -0.34
CA GLY A 84 -24.81 45.66 -0.09
C GLY A 84 -25.87 45.10 0.87
N LYS A 85 -27.09 45.63 0.79
CA LYS A 85 -28.24 45.17 1.60
C LYS A 85 -28.75 43.82 1.09
N ILE A 86 -29.00 42.88 2.00
CA ILE A 86 -29.63 41.59 1.69
C ILE A 86 -31.06 41.82 1.20
N LYS A 87 -31.36 41.37 -0.02
CA LYS A 87 -32.68 41.43 -0.62
C LYS A 87 -33.36 40.07 -0.49
N ALA A 88 -34.66 40.09 -0.24
CA ALA A 88 -35.49 38.90 -0.35
C ALA A 88 -35.98 38.74 -1.79
N GLY A 89 -36.18 37.51 -2.24
CA GLY A 89 -36.68 37.28 -3.59
C GLY A 89 -36.60 35.85 -4.07
N ASN A 90 -36.81 35.69 -5.37
CA ASN A 90 -36.68 34.42 -6.08
C ASN A 90 -35.33 34.41 -6.80
N TYR A 91 -34.48 33.44 -6.49
CA TYR A 91 -33.16 33.30 -7.07
C TYR A 91 -33.06 32.00 -7.86
N TYR A 92 -32.42 32.06 -9.02
CA TYR A 92 -32.21 30.90 -9.88
C TYR A 92 -30.71 30.73 -10.14
N VAL A 93 -30.19 29.53 -9.86
CA VAL A 93 -28.79 29.19 -10.13
C VAL A 93 -28.71 27.91 -10.92
N ASN A 94 -28.08 27.97 -12.09
CA ASN A 94 -27.78 26.78 -12.88
C ASN A 94 -26.28 26.62 -13.08
N THR A 95 -25.73 25.60 -12.45
CA THR A 95 -24.30 25.31 -12.47
C THR A 95 -23.82 24.67 -13.79
N LYS A 96 -24.75 24.32 -14.69
CA LYS A 96 -24.55 23.67 -16.00
C LYS A 96 -23.77 22.34 -15.97
N THR A 97 -23.38 21.88 -14.79
CA THR A 97 -22.47 20.74 -14.55
C THR A 97 -22.89 20.01 -13.28
N ALA A 98 -22.14 18.99 -12.86
CA ALA A 98 -22.32 18.33 -11.57
C ALA A 98 -21.71 19.10 -10.37
N ALA A 99 -21.62 20.44 -10.45
CA ALA A 99 -21.18 21.23 -9.30
C ALA A 99 -22.21 21.10 -8.15
N SER A 100 -21.72 20.95 -6.92
CA SER A 100 -22.58 20.67 -5.77
C SER A 100 -23.49 21.85 -5.45
N ILE A 101 -24.81 21.62 -5.50
CA ILE A 101 -25.81 22.62 -5.10
C ILE A 101 -25.90 22.77 -3.59
N SER A 102 -25.57 21.72 -2.82
CA SER A 102 -25.52 21.78 -1.35
C SER A 102 -24.42 22.74 -0.87
N LEU A 103 -23.26 22.80 -1.53
CA LEU A 103 -22.21 23.77 -1.21
C LEU A 103 -22.57 25.20 -1.62
N VAL A 104 -23.32 25.38 -2.71
CA VAL A 104 -23.89 26.69 -3.09
C VAL A 104 -24.89 27.13 -2.03
N LEU A 105 -25.78 26.24 -1.61
CA LEU A 105 -26.76 26.49 -0.54
C LEU A 105 -26.08 26.82 0.79
N GLN A 106 -25.00 26.14 1.17
CA GLN A 106 -24.23 26.48 2.38
C GLN A 106 -23.71 27.92 2.40
N SER A 107 -23.46 28.52 1.22
CA SER A 107 -23.02 29.91 1.13
C SER A 107 -24.19 30.89 1.27
N ALA A 108 -25.32 30.57 0.64
CA ALA A 108 -26.47 31.47 0.56
C ALA A 108 -27.44 31.37 1.75
N LEU A 109 -27.63 30.17 2.32
CA LEU A 109 -28.60 29.92 3.39
C LEU A 109 -28.35 30.81 4.62
N PRO A 110 -27.11 30.95 5.16
CA PRO A 110 -26.86 31.83 6.30
C PRO A 110 -27.17 33.32 6.01
N VAL A 111 -27.10 33.73 4.74
CA VAL A 111 -27.36 35.11 4.33
C VAL A 111 -28.86 35.35 4.18
N LEU A 112 -29.57 34.44 3.51
CA LEU A 112 -30.98 34.59 3.19
C LEU A 112 -31.92 34.55 4.41
N ILE A 113 -31.51 33.87 5.49
CA ILE A 113 -32.29 33.88 6.74
C ILE A 113 -32.38 35.29 7.36
N PHE A 114 -31.46 36.20 7.03
CA PHE A 114 -31.50 37.61 7.46
C PHE A 114 -32.12 38.55 6.41
N GLY A 115 -32.82 38.01 5.39
CA GLY A 115 -33.61 38.80 4.46
C GLY A 115 -34.80 39.50 5.14
N GLU A 116 -35.34 40.53 4.50
CA GLU A 116 -36.51 41.25 5.03
C GLU A 116 -37.83 40.46 4.90
N ALA A 117 -37.84 39.45 4.04
CA ALA A 117 -38.97 38.55 3.77
C ALA A 117 -38.45 37.15 3.37
N PRO A 118 -39.31 36.12 3.37
CA PRO A 118 -38.93 34.78 2.90
C PRO A 118 -38.42 34.80 1.46
N SER A 119 -37.41 33.97 1.17
CA SER A 119 -36.81 33.86 -0.17
C SER A 119 -36.97 32.45 -0.73
N LYS A 120 -37.00 32.33 -2.06
CA LYS A 120 -37.03 31.05 -2.76
C LYS A 120 -35.81 30.91 -3.65
N LEU A 121 -35.17 29.75 -3.63
CA LEU A 121 -34.06 29.41 -4.50
C LEU A 121 -34.42 28.21 -5.36
N GLU A 122 -34.18 28.31 -6.66
CA GLU A 122 -34.17 27.17 -7.56
C GLU A 122 -32.73 26.88 -7.97
N LEU A 123 -32.22 25.72 -7.55
CA LEU A 123 -30.82 25.34 -7.74
C LEU A 123 -30.73 24.14 -8.68
N VAL A 124 -29.98 24.29 -9.77
CA VAL A 124 -29.76 23.26 -10.79
C VAL A 124 -28.28 22.85 -10.84
N GLY A 125 -27.99 21.56 -10.60
CA GLY A 125 -26.62 21.05 -10.52
C GLY A 125 -26.49 19.62 -9.98
N GLY A 126 -25.41 19.33 -9.26
CA GLY A 126 -25.20 18.05 -8.59
C GLY A 126 -25.86 17.99 -7.22
N THR A 127 -26.81 17.07 -7.02
CA THR A 127 -27.50 16.85 -5.74
C THR A 127 -26.76 15.85 -4.85
N ASN A 128 -26.22 14.78 -5.44
CA ASN A 128 -25.51 13.73 -4.75
C ASN A 128 -24.17 13.52 -5.48
N VAL A 129 -23.15 14.27 -5.08
CA VAL A 129 -21.82 14.29 -5.69
C VAL A 129 -20.74 14.05 -4.64
N GLY A 130 -19.60 13.50 -5.06
CA GLY A 130 -18.49 13.23 -4.15
C GLY A 130 -17.88 14.49 -3.55
N MET A 131 -17.29 14.36 -2.36
CA MET A 131 -16.64 15.45 -1.60
C MET A 131 -17.55 16.64 -1.26
N ALA A 132 -18.87 16.44 -1.24
CA ALA A 132 -19.86 17.40 -0.78
C ALA A 132 -20.99 16.68 -0.02
N PRO A 133 -21.68 17.38 0.90
CA PRO A 133 -22.88 16.84 1.53
C PRO A 133 -23.95 16.50 0.49
N GLN A 134 -24.59 15.36 0.65
CA GLN A 134 -25.73 14.98 -0.17
C GLN A 134 -26.95 15.85 0.19
N VAL A 135 -27.84 16.13 -0.77
CA VAL A 135 -29.03 16.96 -0.49
C VAL A 135 -29.90 16.41 0.64
N ASP A 136 -30.07 15.10 0.72
CA ASP A 136 -30.88 14.48 1.77
C ASP A 136 -30.21 14.63 3.15
N PHE A 137 -28.87 14.73 3.20
CA PHE A 137 -28.18 15.03 4.45
C PHE A 137 -28.47 16.47 4.92
N MET A 138 -28.62 17.40 3.98
CA MET A 138 -28.99 18.79 4.30
C MET A 138 -30.40 18.84 4.93
N THR A 139 -31.36 18.08 4.39
CA THR A 139 -32.75 18.12 4.84
C THR A 139 -33.01 17.29 6.08
N GLU A 140 -32.37 16.13 6.20
CA GLU A 140 -32.67 15.16 7.26
C GLU A 140 -31.73 15.29 8.45
N VAL A 141 -30.53 15.85 8.28
CA VAL A 141 -29.51 15.94 9.35
C VAL A 141 -29.21 17.39 9.71
N LEU A 142 -28.86 18.24 8.73
CA LEU A 142 -28.51 19.63 9.01
C LEU A 142 -29.73 20.44 9.49
N ARG A 143 -30.87 20.38 8.76
CA ARG A 143 -32.07 21.15 9.10
C ARG A 143 -32.55 20.91 10.55
N PRO A 144 -32.74 19.66 11.05
CA PRO A 144 -33.13 19.45 12.45
C PRO A 144 -32.12 19.99 13.47
N ASN A 145 -30.83 20.03 13.13
CA ASN A 145 -29.83 20.65 13.99
C ASN A 145 -29.88 22.18 13.95
N LEU A 146 -30.24 22.79 12.82
CA LEU A 146 -30.47 24.23 12.69
C LEU A 146 -31.76 24.70 13.38
N GLU A 147 -32.79 23.86 13.44
CA GLU A 147 -34.06 24.19 14.09
C GLU A 147 -33.88 24.47 15.59
N LYS A 148 -32.86 23.87 16.22
CA LYS A 148 -32.45 24.17 17.60
C LYS A 148 -31.98 25.62 17.78
N PHE A 149 -31.46 26.23 16.72
CA PHE A 149 -31.08 27.64 16.66
C PHE A 149 -32.23 28.55 16.18
N GLY A 150 -33.43 27.98 15.98
CA GLY A 150 -34.59 28.69 15.42
C GLY A 150 -34.49 28.95 13.91
N VAL A 151 -33.61 28.22 13.21
CA VAL A 151 -33.41 28.33 11.76
C VAL A 151 -34.01 27.10 11.08
N THR A 152 -34.86 27.30 10.08
CA THR A 152 -35.38 26.20 9.25
C THR A 152 -35.39 26.59 7.78
N PHE A 153 -35.56 25.61 6.91
CA PHE A 153 -35.75 25.80 5.48
C PHE A 153 -36.49 24.60 4.91
N ASP A 154 -37.31 24.84 3.88
CA ASP A 154 -37.96 23.77 3.14
C ASP A 154 -37.15 23.45 1.89
N PHE A 155 -37.10 22.18 1.52
CA PHE A 155 -36.30 21.70 0.41
C PHE A 155 -37.09 20.65 -0.36
N ASP A 156 -37.47 21.02 -1.58
CA ASP A 156 -38.21 20.16 -2.50
C ASP A 156 -37.25 19.64 -3.58
N LEU A 157 -36.92 18.35 -3.52
CA LEU A 157 -36.12 17.68 -4.53
C LEU A 157 -36.98 17.32 -5.73
N ILE A 158 -36.80 18.02 -6.86
CA ILE A 158 -37.54 17.75 -8.11
C ILE A 158 -36.84 16.66 -8.92
N ARG A 159 -35.51 16.74 -9.01
CA ARG A 159 -34.70 15.83 -9.81
C ARG A 159 -33.33 15.64 -9.19
N ARG A 160 -32.82 14.41 -9.16
CA ARG A 160 -31.45 14.10 -8.75
C ARG A 160 -30.45 14.34 -9.87
N GLY A 161 -29.27 14.83 -9.49
CA GLY A 161 -28.15 15.10 -10.37
C GLY A 161 -26.88 14.43 -9.84
N TYR A 162 -26.30 13.56 -10.66
CA TYR A 162 -25.09 12.81 -10.33
C TYR A 162 -23.92 13.21 -11.23
N TYR A 163 -22.68 12.99 -10.76
CA TYR A 163 -21.49 13.19 -11.59
C TYR A 163 -21.47 12.18 -12.76
N PRO A 164 -21.07 12.59 -13.99
CA PRO A 164 -20.47 13.86 -14.37
C PRO A 164 -21.43 14.95 -14.87
N ARG A 165 -22.66 14.59 -15.22
CA ARG A 165 -23.59 15.50 -15.94
C ARG A 165 -24.28 16.48 -15.01
N GLY A 166 -24.59 16.08 -13.77
CA GLY A 166 -25.38 16.89 -12.85
C GLY A 166 -26.83 16.96 -13.30
N GLY A 167 -27.35 18.17 -13.43
CA GLY A 167 -28.72 18.41 -13.91
C GLY A 167 -29.82 18.06 -12.91
N GLY A 168 -29.49 17.80 -11.65
CA GLY A 168 -30.48 17.76 -10.58
C GLY A 168 -31.09 19.14 -10.36
N CYS A 169 -32.29 19.18 -9.81
CA CYS A 169 -33.02 20.41 -9.53
C CYS A 169 -33.68 20.30 -8.16
N CYS A 170 -33.50 21.33 -7.33
CA CYS A 170 -34.24 21.48 -6.09
C CYS A 170 -34.77 22.91 -5.95
N LYS A 171 -35.91 23.02 -5.26
CA LYS A 171 -36.46 24.29 -4.81
C LYS A 171 -36.28 24.39 -3.31
N VAL A 172 -35.75 25.51 -2.83
CA VAL A 172 -35.48 25.75 -1.42
C VAL A 172 -36.25 26.99 -0.99
N GLN A 173 -37.03 26.89 0.07
CA GLN A 173 -37.70 28.04 0.68
C GLN A 173 -37.02 28.36 1.99
N VAL A 174 -36.59 29.62 2.13
CA VAL A 174 -35.84 30.09 3.29
C VAL A 174 -36.68 31.16 3.99
N PRO A 175 -37.32 30.84 5.13
CA PRO A 175 -37.98 31.84 5.97
C PRO A 175 -36.98 32.87 6.50
N ALA A 176 -37.41 34.13 6.56
CA ALA A 176 -36.65 35.19 7.20
C ALA A 176 -36.83 35.15 8.73
N ILE A 177 -35.76 35.40 9.46
CA ILE A 177 -35.74 35.49 10.91
C ILE A 177 -35.08 36.79 11.37
N LYS A 178 -35.50 37.29 12.55
CA LYS A 178 -34.94 38.51 13.13
C LYS A 178 -33.60 38.29 13.83
N PHE A 179 -33.42 37.13 14.45
CA PHE A 179 -32.20 36.75 15.16
C PHE A 179 -32.12 35.23 15.29
N ILE A 180 -30.89 34.72 15.39
CA ILE A 180 -30.63 33.31 15.65
C ILE A 180 -30.63 33.08 17.18
N LYS A 181 -31.31 32.02 17.64
CA LYS A 181 -31.32 31.62 19.05
C LYS A 181 -30.05 30.85 19.37
N SER A 182 -29.49 31.05 20.57
CA SER A 182 -28.42 30.16 21.07
C SER A 182 -28.99 28.77 21.37
N ALA A 183 -28.15 27.74 21.19
CA ALA A 183 -28.51 26.36 21.44
C ALA A 183 -27.43 25.64 22.26
N SER A 184 -27.85 24.81 23.21
CA SER A 184 -26.98 23.90 23.96
C SER A 184 -27.31 22.46 23.61
N VAL A 185 -26.44 21.82 22.84
CA VAL A 185 -26.61 20.46 22.31
C VAL A 185 -25.46 19.59 22.84
N VAL A 186 -25.49 19.33 24.15
CA VAL A 186 -24.43 18.62 24.88
C VAL A 186 -24.87 17.28 25.47
N ASN A 187 -26.18 17.09 25.64
CA ASN A 187 -26.76 15.88 26.22
C ASN A 187 -27.22 14.94 25.11
N PHE A 188 -26.59 13.77 25.01
CA PHE A 188 -26.96 12.76 24.01
C PHE A 188 -28.25 12.02 24.37
N GLY A 189 -28.55 11.86 25.67
CA GLY A 189 -29.68 11.07 26.13
C GLY A 189 -29.54 9.58 25.78
N LYS A 190 -30.61 8.98 25.24
CA LYS A 190 -30.63 7.58 24.78
C LYS A 190 -30.96 7.52 23.30
N LEU A 191 -30.41 6.53 22.62
CA LEU A 191 -30.79 6.20 21.25
C LEU A 191 -32.26 5.78 21.20
N HIS A 192 -33.07 6.53 20.44
CA HIS A 192 -34.50 6.30 20.31
C HIS A 192 -34.83 5.53 19.03
N GLU A 193 -34.29 6.00 17.91
CA GLU A 193 -34.62 5.50 16.57
C GLU A 193 -33.40 5.58 15.65
N ILE A 194 -33.25 4.58 14.79
CA ILE A 194 -32.36 4.65 13.63
C ILE A 194 -33.22 4.55 12.38
N ARG A 195 -33.09 5.53 11.49
CA ARG A 195 -33.74 5.55 10.19
C ARG A 195 -32.74 5.75 9.07
N GLY A 196 -33.06 5.31 7.85
CA GLY A 196 -32.19 5.59 6.72
C GLY A 196 -32.65 4.96 5.42
N TRP A 197 -31.95 5.32 4.35
CA TRP A 197 -32.29 4.95 2.99
C TRP A 197 -31.06 4.43 2.25
N CYS A 198 -31.22 3.28 1.61
CA CYS A 198 -30.30 2.70 0.65
C CYS A 198 -30.95 2.83 -0.73
N PHE A 199 -30.38 3.65 -1.61
CA PHE A 199 -31.00 3.95 -2.89
C PHE A 199 -30.11 3.59 -4.07
N VAL A 200 -30.75 3.29 -5.20
CA VAL A 200 -30.11 3.20 -6.52
C VAL A 200 -30.92 3.97 -7.54
N ALA A 201 -30.28 4.42 -8.62
CA ALA A 201 -30.87 5.23 -9.66
C ALA A 201 -30.39 4.79 -11.06
N GLY A 202 -31.17 5.14 -12.08
CA GLY A 202 -30.88 4.84 -13.48
C GLY A 202 -30.91 3.35 -13.80
N ASN A 203 -29.92 2.89 -14.54
CA ASN A 203 -29.79 1.51 -15.01
C ASN A 203 -29.25 0.54 -13.94
N LEU A 204 -29.00 1.01 -12.71
CA LEU A 204 -28.56 0.14 -11.64
C LEU A 204 -29.71 -0.77 -11.16
N PRO A 205 -29.43 -2.06 -10.87
CA PRO A 205 -30.45 -2.98 -10.43
C PRO A 205 -30.79 -2.77 -8.96
N GLU A 206 -32.10 -2.83 -8.64
CA GLU A 206 -32.65 -2.59 -7.29
C GLU A 206 -32.08 -3.50 -6.21
N ARG A 207 -31.70 -4.74 -6.57
CA ARG A 207 -31.03 -5.68 -5.65
C ARG A 207 -29.80 -5.11 -4.95
N LEU A 208 -29.13 -4.12 -5.54
CA LEU A 208 -27.98 -3.46 -4.91
C LEU A 208 -28.41 -2.61 -3.71
N ALA A 209 -29.57 -1.94 -3.78
CA ALA A 209 -30.15 -1.25 -2.63
C ALA A 209 -30.48 -2.24 -1.50
N GLY A 210 -31.07 -3.39 -1.85
CA GLY A 210 -31.33 -4.47 -0.88
C GLY A 210 -30.04 -5.02 -0.24
N ALA A 211 -28.97 -5.20 -1.02
CA ALA A 211 -27.67 -5.66 -0.49
C ALA A 211 -27.03 -4.64 0.47
N MET A 212 -27.12 -3.34 0.16
CA MET A 212 -26.71 -2.25 1.06
C MET A 212 -27.52 -2.30 2.37
N GLN A 213 -28.84 -2.37 2.27
CA GLN A 213 -29.76 -2.41 3.41
C GLN A 213 -29.49 -3.60 4.32
N GLN A 214 -29.31 -4.81 3.78
CA GLN A 214 -29.00 -6.00 4.57
C GLN A 214 -27.68 -5.83 5.34
N SER A 215 -26.66 -5.27 4.70
CA SER A 215 -25.35 -5.06 5.31
C SER A 215 -25.39 -3.98 6.39
N VAL A 216 -26.14 -2.89 6.17
CA VAL A 216 -26.41 -1.85 7.17
C VAL A 216 -27.12 -2.46 8.38
N SER A 217 -28.22 -3.17 8.16
CA SER A 217 -29.02 -3.78 9.23
C SER A 217 -28.18 -4.75 10.07
N LEU A 218 -27.29 -5.53 9.45
CA LEU A 218 -26.39 -6.44 10.16
C LEU A 218 -25.39 -5.71 11.07
N GLU A 219 -24.86 -4.56 10.65
CA GLU A 219 -23.96 -3.76 11.49
C GLU A 219 -24.72 -3.05 12.64
N LEU A 220 -25.92 -2.55 12.37
CA LEU A 220 -26.73 -1.81 13.33
C LEU A 220 -27.44 -2.70 14.35
N GLN A 221 -27.65 -4.00 14.06
CA GLN A 221 -28.18 -4.99 15.02
C GLN A 221 -27.36 -5.08 16.32
N LYS A 222 -26.10 -4.63 16.30
CA LYS A 222 -25.23 -4.59 17.48
C LYS A 222 -25.64 -3.51 18.48
N LEU A 223 -26.44 -2.54 18.06
CA LEU A 223 -26.93 -1.45 18.89
C LEU A 223 -28.26 -1.83 19.54
N ASN A 224 -28.41 -1.49 20.82
CA ASN A 224 -29.67 -1.65 21.53
C ASN A 224 -30.61 -0.49 21.19
N CYS A 225 -31.18 -0.50 19.98
CA CYS A 225 -32.14 0.50 19.50
C CYS A 225 -33.57 -0.03 19.53
N ARG A 226 -34.54 0.82 19.90
CA ARG A 226 -35.95 0.46 19.96
C ARG A 226 -36.60 0.36 18.57
N LEU A 227 -36.23 1.28 17.67
CA LEU A 227 -36.80 1.37 16.33
C LEU A 227 -35.66 1.42 15.30
N LEU A 228 -35.69 0.49 14.34
CA LEU A 228 -34.73 0.42 13.23
C LEU A 228 -35.52 0.34 11.92
N ASN A 229 -35.53 1.43 11.15
CA ASN A 229 -36.19 1.50 9.85
C ASN A 229 -35.18 1.88 8.76
N ILE A 230 -34.65 0.89 8.03
CA ILE A 230 -33.79 1.13 6.88
C ILE A 230 -34.56 0.73 5.62
N GLU A 231 -34.82 1.69 4.74
CA GLU A 231 -35.53 1.46 3.50
C GLU A 231 -34.55 1.21 2.35
N ALA A 232 -34.93 0.33 1.43
CA ALA A 232 -34.22 0.09 0.19
C ALA A 232 -35.15 0.40 -0.98
N TYR A 233 -34.71 1.25 -1.89
CA TYR A 233 -35.55 1.61 -3.04
C TYR A 233 -34.73 1.96 -4.28
N LYS A 234 -35.41 1.98 -5.42
CA LYS A 234 -34.87 2.47 -6.68
C LYS A 234 -35.60 3.75 -7.08
N GLU A 235 -34.83 4.82 -7.32
CA GLU A 235 -35.35 6.09 -7.82
C GLU A 235 -36.05 5.91 -9.17
N SER A 236 -37.21 6.56 -9.32
CA SER A 236 -37.94 6.60 -10.58
C SER A 236 -37.09 7.25 -11.69
N PRO A 237 -37.18 6.79 -12.95
CA PRO A 237 -36.52 7.43 -14.09
C PRO A 237 -36.83 8.94 -14.24
N ASP A 238 -38.01 9.38 -13.79
CA ASP A 238 -38.42 10.79 -13.84
C ASP A 238 -37.62 11.65 -12.85
N VAL A 239 -37.32 11.08 -11.68
CA VAL A 239 -36.58 11.72 -10.60
C VAL A 239 -35.07 11.61 -10.83
N ALA A 240 -34.59 10.52 -11.43
CA ALA A 240 -33.16 10.30 -11.63
C ALA A 240 -32.85 9.65 -12.99
N LYS A 241 -32.35 10.47 -13.92
CA LYS A 241 -31.98 10.02 -15.28
C LYS A 241 -30.63 9.32 -15.35
N ASP A 242 -29.69 9.71 -14.49
CA ASP A 242 -28.34 9.16 -14.46
C ASP A 242 -28.19 8.08 -13.38
N ASN A 243 -27.15 7.25 -13.54
CA ASN A 243 -26.85 6.19 -12.58
C ASN A 243 -26.27 6.77 -11.29
N GLY A 244 -26.81 6.36 -10.15
CA GLY A 244 -26.31 6.72 -8.84
C GLY A 244 -26.70 5.67 -7.81
N SER A 245 -25.93 5.54 -6.74
CA SER A 245 -26.32 4.73 -5.59
C SER A 245 -25.78 5.37 -4.32
N GLY A 246 -26.39 5.09 -3.18
CA GLY A 246 -25.92 5.64 -1.93
C GLY A 246 -26.65 5.09 -0.73
N VAL A 247 -26.09 5.43 0.44
CA VAL A 247 -26.62 5.07 1.75
C VAL A 247 -26.65 6.34 2.59
N ILE A 248 -27.77 6.63 3.22
CA ILE A 248 -27.96 7.76 4.14
C ILE A 248 -28.61 7.21 5.39
N LEU A 249 -27.95 7.35 6.54
CA LEU A 249 -28.39 6.81 7.82
C LEU A 249 -28.43 7.92 8.85
N LEU A 250 -29.41 7.84 9.74
CA LEU A 250 -29.67 8.80 10.80
C LEU A 250 -29.89 8.09 12.12
N GLY A 251 -29.22 8.57 13.17
CA GLY A 251 -29.52 8.23 14.55
C GLY A 251 -30.26 9.38 15.23
N LEU A 252 -31.43 9.09 15.78
CA LEU A 252 -32.25 10.00 16.55
C LEU A 252 -32.23 9.61 18.04
N THR A 253 -32.08 10.60 18.89
CA THR A 253 -31.96 10.41 20.34
C THR A 253 -33.11 11.06 21.09
N SER A 254 -33.27 10.68 22.36
CA SER A 254 -34.31 11.23 23.25
C SER A 254 -34.16 12.73 23.52
N GLU A 255 -32.95 13.27 23.40
CA GLU A 255 -32.65 14.70 23.57
C GLU A 255 -32.65 15.45 22.23
N ASN A 256 -33.35 14.93 21.23
CA ASN A 256 -33.45 15.50 19.88
C ASN A 256 -32.09 15.73 19.20
N CYS A 257 -31.04 14.98 19.54
CA CYS A 257 -29.82 14.93 18.73
C CYS A 257 -30.05 14.08 17.48
N THR A 258 -29.66 14.63 16.34
CA THR A 258 -29.76 14.01 15.02
C THR A 258 -28.35 13.88 14.45
N LEU A 259 -27.89 12.64 14.31
CA LEU A 259 -26.56 12.31 13.79
C LEU A 259 -26.70 11.64 12.43
N GLY A 260 -25.92 12.08 11.44
CA GLY A 260 -25.99 11.57 10.09
C GLY A 260 -24.72 10.85 9.62
N VAL A 261 -24.90 9.84 8.78
CA VAL A 261 -23.84 9.28 7.94
C VAL A 261 -24.35 9.18 6.51
N SER A 262 -23.55 9.64 5.54
CA SER A 262 -23.85 9.47 4.12
C SER A 262 -22.67 8.86 3.35
N LYS A 263 -22.98 7.99 2.40
CA LYS A 263 -22.01 7.35 1.50
C LYS A 263 -22.56 7.31 0.08
N LEU A 264 -21.74 7.64 -0.90
CA LEU A 264 -22.13 7.61 -2.31
C LEU A 264 -21.41 6.47 -3.05
N GLY A 265 -22.11 5.92 -4.04
CA GLY A 265 -21.64 4.96 -5.02
C GLY A 265 -20.54 5.48 -5.93
N GLU A 266 -19.44 4.74 -6.01
CA GLU A 266 -18.44 4.92 -7.05
C GLU A 266 -18.30 3.67 -7.92
N LYS A 267 -17.80 3.85 -9.15
CA LYS A 267 -17.56 2.74 -10.07
C LYS A 267 -16.61 1.73 -9.41
N LYS A 268 -17.04 0.47 -9.30
CA LYS A 268 -16.32 -0.69 -8.73
C LYS A 268 -16.37 -0.85 -7.20
N ILE A 269 -17.14 -0.03 -6.48
CA ILE A 269 -17.39 -0.30 -5.06
C ILE A 269 -18.50 -1.35 -4.93
N ASP A 270 -18.30 -2.30 -4.03
CA ASP A 270 -19.28 -3.32 -3.69
C ASP A 270 -20.39 -2.75 -2.80
N ALA A 271 -21.65 -3.07 -3.13
CA ALA A 271 -22.83 -2.60 -2.41
C ALA A 271 -22.85 -3.10 -0.96
N GLU A 272 -22.46 -4.35 -0.72
CA GLU A 272 -22.43 -4.90 0.64
C GLU A 272 -21.40 -4.17 1.51
N LYS A 273 -20.19 -3.97 0.97
CA LYS A 273 -19.14 -3.21 1.65
C LYS A 273 -19.57 -1.77 1.93
N MET A 274 -20.24 -1.12 0.98
CA MET A 274 -20.75 0.23 1.17
C MET A 274 -21.75 0.32 2.32
N GLY A 275 -22.69 -0.62 2.39
CA GLY A 275 -23.65 -0.70 3.48
C GLY A 275 -22.97 -0.98 4.82
N SER A 276 -22.03 -1.93 4.86
CA SER A 276 -21.27 -2.25 6.08
C SER A 276 -20.43 -1.06 6.57
N ASP A 277 -19.73 -0.36 5.69
CA ASP A 277 -18.92 0.82 6.04
C ASP A 277 -19.82 1.96 6.58
N ALA A 278 -20.96 2.22 5.95
CA ALA A 278 -21.91 3.25 6.41
C ALA A 278 -22.53 2.88 7.77
N GLY A 279 -22.98 1.63 7.93
CA GLY A 279 -23.54 1.14 9.19
C GLY A 279 -22.54 1.18 10.34
N ARG A 280 -21.28 0.77 10.08
CA ARG A 280 -20.20 0.81 11.07
C ARG A 280 -19.85 2.24 11.49
N ASN A 281 -19.81 3.18 10.55
CA ASN A 281 -19.57 4.58 10.85
C ASN A 281 -20.68 5.15 11.75
N LEU A 282 -21.95 4.86 11.44
CA LEU A 282 -23.06 5.31 12.29
C LEU A 282 -22.99 4.66 13.68
N CYS A 283 -22.70 3.36 13.77
CA CYS A 283 -22.47 2.69 15.06
C CYS A 283 -21.40 3.39 15.90
N ASN A 284 -20.26 3.75 15.30
CA ASN A 284 -19.18 4.41 16.01
C ASN A 284 -19.60 5.80 16.52
N LEU A 285 -20.35 6.57 15.72
CA LEU A 285 -20.91 7.85 16.15
C LEU A 285 -21.86 7.67 17.34
N LEU A 286 -22.83 6.77 17.25
CA LEU A 286 -23.83 6.57 18.29
C LEU A 286 -23.22 6.03 19.60
N LEU A 287 -22.24 5.12 19.52
CA LEU A 287 -21.53 4.59 20.68
C LEU A 287 -20.64 5.63 21.37
N SER A 288 -20.25 6.69 20.67
CA SER A 288 -19.43 7.77 21.24
C SER A 288 -20.23 8.77 22.07
N GLU A 289 -21.57 8.69 22.06
CA GLU A 289 -22.48 9.63 22.76
C GLU A 289 -22.17 11.10 22.40
N THR A 290 -21.75 11.34 21.14
CA THR A 290 -21.60 12.67 20.55
C THR A 290 -22.96 13.22 20.16
N CYS A 291 -23.16 14.53 20.23
CA CYS A 291 -24.45 15.14 19.90
C CYS A 291 -24.51 15.70 18.48
N VAL A 292 -23.33 15.97 17.90
CA VAL A 292 -23.17 16.47 16.52
C VAL A 292 -22.13 15.62 15.79
N ASP A 293 -22.38 15.33 14.51
CA ASP A 293 -21.49 14.57 13.64
C ASP A 293 -20.39 15.43 13.00
N GLU A 294 -19.44 14.77 12.33
CA GLU A 294 -18.24 15.39 11.76
C GLU A 294 -18.51 16.44 10.67
N TYR A 295 -19.66 16.38 9.98
CA TYR A 295 -20.01 17.30 8.89
C TYR A 295 -20.91 18.44 9.37
N VAL A 296 -21.86 18.14 10.26
CA VAL A 296 -22.74 19.17 10.83
C VAL A 296 -21.94 20.10 11.73
N GLN A 297 -20.92 19.57 12.43
CA GLN A 297 -20.07 20.35 13.31
C GLN A 297 -19.48 21.60 12.65
N ASP A 298 -18.93 21.47 11.44
CA ASP A 298 -18.34 22.61 10.73
C ASP A 298 -19.41 23.57 10.16
N GLN A 299 -20.59 23.05 9.83
CA GLN A 299 -21.71 23.81 9.26
C GLN A 299 -22.42 24.67 10.30
N LEU A 300 -22.45 24.24 11.57
CA LEU A 300 -23.09 24.98 12.66
C LEU A 300 -22.30 26.21 13.12
N ILE A 301 -20.98 26.27 12.88
CA ILE A 301 -20.11 27.33 13.41
C ILE A 301 -20.59 28.73 13.03
N ILE A 302 -21.02 28.94 11.78
CA ILE A 302 -21.54 30.25 11.34
C ILE A 302 -22.80 30.66 12.11
N TYR A 303 -23.70 29.72 12.40
CA TYR A 303 -24.92 29.97 13.14
C TYR A 303 -24.63 30.19 14.63
N MET A 304 -23.69 29.44 15.22
CA MET A 304 -23.24 29.64 16.60
C MET A 304 -22.63 31.02 16.80
N ALA A 305 -21.80 31.50 15.86
CA ALA A 305 -21.17 32.81 15.93
C ALA A 305 -22.16 33.98 15.81
N LEU A 306 -23.28 33.77 15.10
CA LEU A 306 -24.32 34.77 14.88
C LEU A 306 -25.50 34.66 15.86
N ALA A 307 -25.52 33.63 16.71
CA ALA A 307 -26.56 33.41 17.70
C ALA A 307 -26.51 34.46 18.82
N LYS A 308 -27.67 34.85 19.32
CA LYS A 308 -27.76 35.68 20.53
C LYS A 308 -27.58 34.80 21.77
N GLY A 309 -26.49 35.01 22.50
CA GLY A 309 -26.13 34.27 23.71
C GLY A 309 -25.10 33.16 23.46
N ASN A 310 -24.85 32.34 24.48
CA ASN A 310 -23.81 31.32 24.43
C ASN A 310 -24.35 30.01 23.85
N SER A 311 -23.75 29.55 22.75
CA SER A 311 -24.07 28.26 22.14
C SER A 311 -23.02 27.21 22.52
N GLN A 312 -23.45 25.98 22.77
CA GLN A 312 -22.57 24.87 23.15
C GLN A 312 -22.97 23.62 22.38
N ILE A 313 -22.00 22.87 21.87
CA ILE A 313 -22.23 21.59 21.18
C ILE A 313 -21.20 20.56 21.64
N LYS A 314 -21.62 19.30 21.79
CA LYS A 314 -20.73 18.17 22.07
C LYS A 314 -20.46 17.39 20.80
N THR A 315 -19.20 17.31 20.39
CA THR A 315 -18.79 16.69 19.12
C THR A 315 -17.69 15.65 19.30
N LEU A 316 -17.36 14.94 18.22
CA LEU A 316 -16.10 14.22 18.08
C LEU A 316 -14.91 15.20 17.94
N PRO A 317 -13.65 14.73 17.94
CA PRO A 317 -12.49 15.60 17.75
C PRO A 317 -12.63 16.51 16.52
N LEU A 318 -12.19 17.77 16.65
CA LEU A 318 -12.45 18.76 15.63
C LEU A 318 -11.76 18.44 14.30
N THR A 319 -12.54 18.46 13.22
CA THR A 319 -12.05 18.38 11.84
C THR A 319 -11.31 19.67 11.45
N ASP A 320 -10.39 19.59 10.49
CA ASP A 320 -9.71 20.78 9.94
C ASP A 320 -10.71 21.77 9.32
N HIS A 321 -11.81 21.24 8.77
CA HIS A 321 -12.97 22.00 8.30
C HIS A 321 -13.58 22.84 9.43
N THR A 322 -13.85 22.23 10.59
CA THR A 322 -14.39 22.97 11.76
C THR A 322 -13.40 24.00 12.27
N ARG A 323 -12.12 23.66 12.39
CA ARG A 323 -11.08 24.60 12.86
C ARG A 323 -10.96 25.82 11.93
N THR A 324 -11.06 25.58 10.62
CA THR A 324 -11.07 26.65 9.61
C THR A 324 -12.34 27.51 9.75
N ALA A 325 -13.50 26.91 9.98
CA ALA A 325 -14.74 27.63 10.19
C ALA A 325 -14.70 28.51 11.45
N ILE A 326 -14.14 27.99 12.56
CA ILE A 326 -13.93 28.74 13.81
C ILE A 326 -13.03 29.94 13.55
N TYR A 327 -11.85 29.73 12.94
CA TYR A 327 -10.92 30.82 12.63
C TYR A 327 -11.58 31.97 11.84
N VAL A 328 -12.37 31.65 10.81
CA VAL A 328 -13.08 32.67 10.04
C VAL A 328 -14.14 33.37 10.89
N ALA A 329 -14.92 32.61 11.67
CA ALA A 329 -15.95 33.17 12.52
C ALA A 329 -15.39 34.16 13.55
N GLU A 330 -14.31 33.78 14.25
CA GLU A 330 -13.64 34.65 15.23
C GLU A 330 -13.10 35.93 14.56
N LYS A 331 -12.46 35.79 13.39
CA LYS A 331 -11.89 36.94 12.66
C LYS A 331 -12.96 37.89 12.13
N MET A 332 -14.10 37.37 11.70
CA MET A 332 -15.19 38.17 11.11
C MET A 332 -16.06 38.85 12.17
N THR A 333 -16.40 38.14 13.25
CA THR A 333 -17.39 38.59 14.25
C THR A 333 -16.76 39.06 15.56
N GLY A 334 -15.54 38.65 15.88
CA GLY A 334 -14.89 38.90 17.17
C GLY A 334 -15.36 38.00 18.32
N VAL A 335 -16.23 37.02 18.06
CA VAL A 335 -16.59 36.00 19.06
C VAL A 335 -15.40 35.07 19.32
N HIS A 336 -15.41 34.38 20.45
CA HIS A 336 -14.38 33.40 20.81
C HIS A 336 -14.99 32.01 21.00
N PHE A 337 -14.35 31.00 20.41
CA PHE A 337 -14.73 29.60 20.60
C PHE A 337 -13.80 28.94 21.60
N VAL A 338 -14.36 28.48 22.72
CA VAL A 338 -13.64 27.70 23.73
C VAL A 338 -13.80 26.21 23.42
N ILE A 339 -12.68 25.50 23.33
CA ILE A 339 -12.65 24.06 23.02
C ILE A 339 -12.20 23.31 24.26
N GLU A 340 -13.13 22.63 24.92
CA GLU A 340 -12.84 21.83 26.12
C GLU A 340 -12.73 20.33 25.75
N PRO A 341 -11.55 19.71 25.88
CA PRO A 341 -11.41 18.29 25.68
C PRO A 341 -12.10 17.53 26.81
N GLN A 342 -13.18 16.81 26.49
CA GLN A 342 -13.79 15.89 27.45
C GLN A 342 -12.85 14.71 27.68
N ALA A 343 -12.43 14.51 28.94
CA ALA A 343 -11.56 13.41 29.33
C ALA A 343 -12.14 12.06 28.88
N LYS A 344 -11.39 11.31 28.06
CA LYS A 344 -11.78 9.95 27.69
C LYS A 344 -11.94 9.11 28.96
N LYS A 345 -13.09 8.46 29.14
CA LYS A 345 -13.21 7.38 30.14
C LYS A 345 -12.08 6.37 29.88
N SER A 346 -11.25 6.15 30.88
CA SER A 346 -10.05 5.31 30.75
C SER A 346 -10.43 3.93 30.20
N LYS A 347 -9.76 3.49 29.13
CA LYS A 347 -9.85 2.10 28.65
C LYS A 347 -9.18 1.11 29.64
N ARG A 348 -8.57 1.61 30.72
CA ARG A 348 -7.95 0.81 31.78
C ARG A 348 -9.04 0.09 32.57
N ILE A 349 -9.10 -1.23 32.40
CA ILE A 349 -9.98 -2.11 33.15
C ILE A 349 -9.42 -2.25 34.58
N THR A 350 -10.23 -2.01 35.60
CA THR A 350 -9.83 -2.27 37.00
C THR A 350 -9.57 -3.77 37.20
N GLY A 351 -8.56 -4.14 38.01
CA GLY A 351 -8.22 -5.55 38.25
C GLY A 351 -9.42 -6.38 38.74
N ARG A 352 -10.30 -5.76 39.54
CA ARG A 352 -11.56 -6.35 40.00
C ARG A 352 -12.51 -6.70 38.84
N LEU A 353 -12.66 -5.82 37.85
CA LEU A 353 -13.52 -6.06 36.70
C LEU A 353 -12.93 -7.15 35.77
N LYS A 354 -11.61 -7.15 35.58
CA LYS A 354 -10.90 -8.20 34.81
C LYS A 354 -11.13 -9.59 35.43
N HIS A 355 -10.91 -9.74 36.74
CA HIS A 355 -11.15 -11.01 37.43
C HIS A 355 -12.64 -11.42 37.44
N LYS A 356 -13.57 -10.46 37.49
CA LYS A 356 -15.01 -10.74 37.39
C LYS A 356 -15.39 -11.27 36.00
N ILE A 357 -14.82 -10.71 34.93
CA ILE A 357 -15.03 -11.18 33.55
C ILE A 357 -14.45 -12.60 33.38
N GLU A 358 -13.21 -12.84 33.83
CA GLU A 358 -12.61 -14.18 33.78
C GLU A 358 -13.42 -15.23 34.54
N LYS A 359 -13.97 -14.86 35.71
CA LYS A 359 -14.85 -15.74 36.49
C LYS A 359 -16.13 -16.07 35.72
N LYS A 360 -16.79 -15.06 35.13
CA LYS A 360 -18.00 -15.25 34.30
C LYS A 360 -17.74 -16.10 33.05
N VAL A 361 -16.62 -15.89 32.36
CA VAL A 361 -16.25 -16.70 31.18
C VAL A 361 -15.98 -18.14 31.57
N ARG A 362 -15.28 -18.38 32.68
CA ARG A 362 -15.07 -19.74 33.22
C ARG A 362 -16.39 -20.41 33.58
N GLU A 363 -17.29 -19.68 34.21
CA GLU A 363 -18.61 -20.20 34.61
C GLU A 363 -19.49 -20.52 33.40
N HIS A 364 -19.50 -19.65 32.39
CA HIS A 364 -20.19 -19.88 31.11
C HIS A 364 -19.64 -21.13 30.40
N ASN A 365 -18.31 -21.24 30.24
CA ASN A 365 -17.68 -22.41 29.62
C ASN A 365 -17.95 -23.70 30.41
N ARG A 366 -18.03 -23.62 31.75
CA ARG A 366 -18.39 -24.75 32.61
C ARG A 366 -19.85 -25.17 32.37
N LYS A 367 -20.76 -24.21 32.20
CA LYS A 367 -22.17 -24.46 31.87
C LYS A 367 -22.32 -25.11 30.50
N VAL A 368 -21.68 -24.56 29.47
CA VAL A 368 -21.66 -25.13 28.10
C VAL A 368 -21.10 -26.55 28.09
N ARG A 369 -20.01 -26.83 28.83
CA ARG A 369 -19.48 -28.20 28.97
C ARG A 369 -20.44 -29.16 29.66
N ARG A 370 -21.21 -28.69 30.65
CA ARG A 370 -22.23 -29.52 31.33
C ARG A 370 -23.42 -29.80 30.41
N GLU A 371 -23.87 -28.81 29.65
CA GLU A 371 -24.93 -28.96 28.65
C GLU A 371 -24.49 -29.90 27.51
N ALA A 372 -23.26 -29.76 27.02
CA ALA A 372 -22.67 -30.67 26.03
C ALA A 372 -22.52 -32.12 26.52
N LYS A 373 -22.40 -32.34 27.83
CA LYS A 373 -22.39 -33.67 28.44
C LYS A 373 -23.79 -34.26 28.63
N LYS A 374 -24.83 -33.42 28.79
CA LYS A 374 -26.22 -33.86 28.94
C LYS A 374 -26.83 -34.34 27.62
N ASN A 375 -26.35 -33.84 26.48
CA ASN A 375 -26.75 -34.30 25.15
C ASN A 375 -25.55 -34.87 24.37
N PRO A 376 -25.14 -36.12 24.63
CA PRO A 376 -24.10 -36.77 23.85
C PRO A 376 -24.66 -37.15 22.47
N ILE A 377 -24.54 -36.23 21.50
CA ILE A 377 -24.67 -36.63 20.09
C ILE A 377 -23.51 -37.60 19.81
N LYS A 378 -23.85 -38.88 19.58
CA LYS A 378 -22.94 -39.98 19.24
C LYS A 378 -21.88 -39.51 18.21
N LYS A 379 -20.66 -39.22 18.69
CA LYS A 379 -19.50 -39.01 17.83
C LYS A 379 -19.01 -40.37 17.36
N GLY A 380 -19.63 -40.87 16.30
CA GLY A 380 -19.27 -42.15 15.71
C GLY A 380 -20.16 -42.59 14.56
N SER A 381 -20.53 -41.70 13.64
CA SER A 381 -21.04 -42.06 12.28
C SER A 381 -21.54 -40.85 11.49
N LYS A 382 -20.68 -39.85 11.24
CA LYS A 382 -20.91 -38.96 10.09
C LYS A 382 -19.57 -38.75 9.38
N LYS A 383 -19.20 -39.72 8.53
CA LYS A 383 -18.47 -39.36 7.30
C LYS A 383 -19.22 -38.18 6.70
N GLN A 384 -18.54 -37.07 6.46
CA GLN A 384 -19.12 -35.91 5.77
C GLN A 384 -19.88 -36.44 4.55
N LYS A 385 -21.21 -36.25 4.51
CA LYS A 385 -21.98 -36.59 3.33
C LYS A 385 -21.42 -35.75 2.20
N LEU A 386 -20.75 -36.39 1.23
CA LEU A 386 -20.38 -35.74 -0.02
C LEU A 386 -21.63 -35.04 -0.55
N ILE A 387 -21.49 -33.77 -0.92
CA ILE A 387 -22.58 -32.98 -1.49
C ILE A 387 -23.02 -33.69 -2.77
N GLN A 388 -24.16 -34.39 -2.73
CA GLN A 388 -24.77 -35.02 -3.89
C GLN A 388 -25.57 -33.97 -4.67
N ILE A 389 -25.46 -34.04 -6.00
CA ILE A 389 -26.19 -33.16 -6.92
C ILE A 389 -27.70 -33.41 -6.72
N PRO A 390 -28.48 -32.39 -6.33
CA PRO A 390 -29.92 -32.53 -6.08
C PRO A 390 -30.65 -33.07 -7.32
N ASN A 391 -31.65 -33.93 -7.11
CA ASN A 391 -32.44 -34.55 -8.19
C ASN A 391 -33.22 -33.56 -9.06
N ILE A 392 -33.33 -32.30 -8.63
CA ILE A 392 -34.04 -31.23 -9.35
C ILE A 392 -33.14 -30.62 -10.45
N CYS A 393 -31.88 -31.03 -10.57
CA CYS A 393 -30.99 -30.51 -11.60
C CYS A 393 -31.29 -31.15 -12.97
N PRO A 394 -31.78 -30.37 -13.98
CA PRO A 394 -32.24 -30.91 -15.27
C PRO A 394 -31.12 -31.52 -16.14
N PHE A 395 -29.85 -31.30 -15.80
CA PHE A 395 -28.68 -31.80 -16.54
C PHE A 395 -27.82 -32.78 -15.71
N LYS A 396 -28.43 -33.43 -14.71
CA LYS A 396 -27.72 -34.33 -13.80
C LYS A 396 -27.00 -35.48 -14.52
N GLU A 397 -27.62 -36.05 -15.55
CA GLU A 397 -27.03 -37.16 -16.32
C GLU A 397 -25.86 -36.70 -17.19
N ASP A 398 -25.96 -35.52 -17.81
CA ASP A 398 -24.89 -34.94 -18.61
C ASP A 398 -23.67 -34.58 -17.75
N ILE A 399 -23.90 -34.05 -16.55
CA ILE A 399 -22.83 -33.73 -15.59
C ILE A 399 -22.11 -35.02 -15.13
N LEU A 400 -22.84 -36.12 -14.94
CA LEU A 400 -22.24 -37.39 -14.56
C LEU A 400 -21.41 -38.00 -15.70
N LYS A 401 -21.91 -37.98 -16.94
CA LYS A 401 -21.18 -38.40 -18.14
C LYS A 401 -19.91 -37.56 -18.38
N GLU A 402 -19.99 -36.24 -18.23
CA GLU A 402 -18.85 -35.33 -18.43
C GLU A 402 -17.75 -35.57 -17.37
N VAL A 403 -18.13 -35.92 -16.13
CA VAL A 403 -17.19 -36.30 -15.06
C VAL A 403 -16.51 -37.64 -15.32
N GLU A 404 -17.25 -38.61 -15.87
CA GLU A 404 -16.74 -39.95 -16.18
C GLU A 404 -15.78 -39.92 -17.38
N GLU A 405 -16.11 -39.18 -18.44
CA GLU A 405 -15.21 -38.92 -19.55
C GLU A 405 -13.95 -38.15 -19.12
N ALA A 406 -14.09 -37.17 -18.21
CA ALA A 406 -12.95 -36.42 -17.70
C ALA A 406 -12.00 -37.30 -16.86
N LYS A 407 -12.52 -38.31 -16.15
CA LYS A 407 -11.70 -39.30 -15.45
C LYS A 407 -10.97 -40.21 -16.43
N LYS A 408 -11.66 -40.74 -17.45
CA LYS A 408 -11.04 -41.56 -18.51
C LYS A 408 -9.92 -40.82 -19.24
N ARG A 409 -10.15 -39.56 -19.66
CA ARG A 409 -9.11 -38.74 -20.31
C ARG A 409 -7.88 -38.51 -19.43
N LYS A 410 -8.07 -38.26 -18.14
CA LYS A 410 -6.95 -38.09 -17.20
C LYS A 410 -6.14 -39.36 -17.01
N GLU A 411 -6.79 -40.51 -17.03
CA GLU A 411 -6.12 -41.80 -16.85
C GLU A 411 -5.36 -42.22 -18.10
N GLU A 412 -5.94 -42.00 -19.29
CA GLU A 412 -5.27 -42.18 -20.59
C GLU A 412 -4.07 -41.25 -20.74
N GLU A 413 -4.20 -39.96 -20.39
CA GLU A 413 -3.09 -39.01 -20.44
C GLU A 413 -1.94 -39.41 -19.49
N ARG A 414 -2.27 -39.99 -18.33
CA ARG A 414 -1.28 -40.50 -17.37
C ARG A 414 -0.57 -41.76 -17.87
N LYS A 415 -1.28 -42.64 -18.59
CA LYS A 415 -0.67 -43.81 -19.26
C LYS A 415 0.24 -43.37 -20.40
N ARG A 416 -0.21 -42.42 -21.23
CA ARG A 416 0.56 -41.87 -22.35
C ARG A 416 1.90 -41.27 -21.89
N LYS A 417 1.86 -40.43 -20.85
CA LYS A 417 3.07 -39.85 -20.24
C LYS A 417 4.02 -40.89 -19.64
N ARG A 418 3.50 -42.00 -19.10
CA ARG A 418 4.33 -43.11 -18.60
C ARG A 418 5.01 -43.87 -19.74
N GLU A 419 4.33 -44.08 -20.86
CA GLU A 419 4.89 -44.76 -22.04
C GLU A 419 5.88 -43.90 -22.81
N GLU A 420 5.65 -42.58 -22.89
CA GLU A 420 6.59 -41.59 -23.45
C GLU A 420 7.89 -41.58 -22.65
N PHE A 421 7.79 -41.49 -21.32
CA PHE A 421 8.94 -41.53 -20.42
C PHE A 421 9.72 -42.86 -20.50
N LYS A 422 9.03 -43.96 -20.81
CA LYS A 422 9.66 -45.28 -20.99
C LYS A 422 10.41 -45.37 -22.33
N ARG A 423 9.83 -44.81 -23.40
CA ARG A 423 10.45 -44.70 -24.73
C ARG A 423 11.66 -43.76 -24.74
N GLU A 424 11.60 -42.63 -24.04
CA GLU A 424 12.76 -41.74 -23.87
C GLU A 424 13.90 -42.48 -23.15
N LYS A 425 13.58 -43.24 -22.11
CA LYS A 425 14.57 -44.01 -21.34
C LYS A 425 15.22 -45.15 -22.15
N GLU A 426 14.51 -45.69 -23.14
CA GLU A 426 15.02 -46.74 -24.05
C GLU A 426 15.79 -46.14 -25.25
N GLN A 427 15.36 -44.98 -25.77
CA GLN A 427 16.09 -44.25 -26.82
C GLN A 427 17.43 -43.69 -26.33
N HIS A 428 17.55 -43.37 -25.03
CA HIS A 428 18.80 -42.95 -24.40
C HIS A 428 19.77 -44.09 -24.08
N LYS A 429 19.42 -45.36 -24.33
CA LYS A 429 20.30 -46.52 -24.03
C LYS A 429 21.20 -46.96 -25.18
N PHE A 430 20.98 -46.51 -26.41
CA PHE A 430 21.86 -46.84 -27.55
C PHE A 430 21.97 -45.66 -28.52
N LYS A 431 23.05 -44.88 -28.39
CA LYS A 431 23.67 -44.05 -29.45
C LYS A 431 25.08 -43.64 -29.01
N SER A 432 25.95 -43.45 -30.01
CA SER A 432 27.35 -43.88 -30.08
C SER A 432 28.40 -43.05 -29.33
N LEU A 433 29.53 -43.73 -29.13
CA LEU A 433 30.74 -43.40 -28.37
C LEU A 433 31.48 -42.12 -28.82
N GLU A 434 31.23 -41.60 -30.03
CA GLU A 434 31.98 -40.46 -30.60
C GLU A 434 31.42 -39.08 -30.23
N ALA A 435 30.13 -38.98 -29.90
CA ALA A 435 29.54 -37.73 -29.41
C ALA A 435 29.87 -37.45 -27.93
N LEU A 436 30.50 -38.41 -27.27
CA LEU A 436 30.84 -38.42 -25.84
C LEU A 436 32.22 -37.80 -25.57
N VAL A 437 33.18 -37.90 -26.49
CA VAL A 437 34.56 -37.41 -26.30
C VAL A 437 34.64 -35.88 -26.36
N ASN A 438 34.00 -35.25 -27.35
CA ASN A 438 34.01 -33.77 -27.44
C ASN A 438 33.15 -33.07 -26.38
N ASN A 439 32.26 -33.82 -25.71
CA ASN A 439 31.48 -33.34 -24.57
C ASN A 439 32.10 -33.72 -23.21
N ALA A 440 33.19 -34.50 -23.19
CA ALA A 440 33.85 -34.96 -21.97
C ALA A 440 34.81 -33.91 -21.42
N ASP A 441 35.60 -33.23 -22.26
CA ASP A 441 36.59 -32.24 -21.77
C ASP A 441 35.92 -31.00 -21.13
N GLU A 442 34.79 -30.54 -21.68
CA GLU A 442 34.02 -29.43 -21.10
C GLU A 442 33.16 -29.85 -19.89
N ARG A 443 32.87 -31.15 -19.75
CA ARG A 443 32.12 -31.68 -18.60
C ARG A 443 33.02 -32.13 -17.46
N ASP A 444 34.22 -32.66 -17.70
CA ASP A 444 35.12 -33.14 -16.66
C ASP A 444 35.60 -32.02 -15.74
N THR A 445 35.77 -30.80 -16.27
CA THR A 445 36.08 -29.61 -15.47
C THR A 445 34.92 -29.18 -14.57
N VAL A 446 33.67 -29.37 -15.01
CA VAL A 446 32.47 -29.02 -14.24
C VAL A 446 32.04 -30.16 -13.29
N TYR A 447 32.32 -31.42 -13.64
CA TYR A 447 31.95 -32.60 -12.87
C TYR A 447 32.95 -32.89 -11.73
N SER A 448 34.26 -32.72 -11.96
CA SER A 448 35.30 -32.85 -10.91
C SER A 448 35.09 -31.88 -9.75
N ILE A 449 34.74 -30.62 -10.04
CA ILE A 449 34.47 -29.60 -9.02
C ILE A 449 33.19 -29.88 -8.21
N ILE A 450 32.24 -30.65 -8.76
CA ILE A 450 30.91 -30.88 -8.15
C ILE A 450 30.83 -32.22 -7.39
N HIS A 451 31.67 -33.22 -7.70
CA HIS A 451 31.43 -34.61 -7.25
C HIS A 451 32.50 -35.27 -6.36
N GLU A 452 33.47 -34.55 -5.79
CA GLU A 452 34.47 -35.18 -4.90
C GLU A 452 33.96 -35.66 -3.51
N ASN A 453 32.66 -35.52 -3.18
CA ASN A 453 32.13 -35.92 -1.87
C ASN A 453 31.06 -37.03 -1.89
N GLU A 454 31.05 -37.91 -2.89
CA GLU A 454 30.25 -39.15 -2.82
C GLU A 454 31.07 -40.39 -3.21
N THR A 455 32.05 -40.78 -2.37
CA THR A 455 32.48 -42.19 -2.31
C THR A 455 31.50 -43.00 -1.46
N LYS A 456 30.94 -44.02 -2.11
CA LYS A 456 29.90 -44.91 -1.60
C LYS A 456 30.50 -46.02 -0.73
N GLU A 457 30.79 -45.77 0.53
CA GLU A 457 30.95 -46.87 1.51
C GLU A 457 30.40 -46.45 2.88
N GLY A 458 29.25 -47.01 3.26
CA GLY A 458 28.70 -46.87 4.62
C GLY A 458 27.20 -46.59 4.72
N GLU A 459 26.35 -47.35 4.02
CA GLU A 459 24.88 -47.19 4.04
C GLU A 459 24.16 -47.63 5.34
N GLU A 460 24.83 -47.92 6.45
CA GLU A 460 24.14 -48.42 7.67
C GLU A 460 24.28 -47.60 8.97
N LYS A 461 24.86 -46.39 8.95
CA LYS A 461 25.07 -45.64 10.22
C LYS A 461 24.73 -44.14 10.22
N TYR A 462 23.62 -43.69 9.64
CA TYR A 462 23.17 -42.30 9.88
C TYR A 462 21.64 -42.16 9.98
N LYS A 463 21.10 -42.41 11.18
CA LYS A 463 19.70 -42.14 11.53
C LYS A 463 19.45 -40.77 12.17
N ASN A 464 20.39 -39.83 12.08
CA ASN A 464 20.22 -38.46 12.57
C ASN A 464 20.88 -37.44 11.62
N VAL A 465 20.19 -37.06 10.55
CA VAL A 465 20.61 -35.94 9.68
C VAL A 465 19.85 -34.68 10.12
N SER A 466 20.58 -33.62 10.43
CA SER A 466 20.01 -32.35 10.93
C SER A 466 19.21 -31.59 9.86
N ASP A 467 18.19 -30.83 10.28
CA ASP A 467 17.32 -29.96 9.46
C ASP A 467 18.04 -28.98 8.50
N LYS A 468 19.38 -28.85 8.61
CA LYS A 468 20.21 -27.83 7.95
C LYS A 468 20.52 -28.14 6.47
N GLU A 469 20.79 -29.40 6.13
CA GLU A 469 21.10 -29.77 4.74
C GLU A 469 19.90 -29.66 3.80
N GLN A 470 18.69 -29.85 4.35
CA GLN A 470 17.45 -29.77 3.58
C GLN A 470 17.20 -28.35 3.05
N SER A 471 17.59 -27.32 3.81
CA SER A 471 17.36 -25.91 3.46
C SER A 471 18.28 -25.41 2.34
N LEU A 472 19.56 -25.79 2.35
CA LEU A 472 20.54 -25.45 1.29
C LEU A 472 20.25 -26.24 0.00
N LYS A 473 19.89 -27.52 0.10
CA LYS A 473 19.45 -28.30 -1.08
C LYS A 473 18.18 -27.69 -1.71
N GLN A 474 17.30 -27.11 -0.89
CA GLN A 474 16.13 -26.37 -1.35
C GLN A 474 16.50 -25.01 -2.00
N TYR A 475 17.54 -24.29 -1.52
CA TYR A 475 18.12 -23.10 -2.19
C TYR A 475 18.40 -23.41 -3.66
N PHE A 476 19.29 -24.37 -3.87
CA PHE A 476 19.87 -24.63 -5.17
C PHE A 476 18.81 -25.15 -6.12
N LYS A 477 17.82 -25.87 -5.60
CA LYS A 477 16.66 -26.29 -6.38
C LYS A 477 15.80 -25.12 -6.85
N GLU A 478 15.48 -24.15 -5.99
CA GLU A 478 14.69 -22.99 -6.39
C GLU A 478 15.50 -22.03 -7.29
N PHE A 479 16.78 -21.80 -6.98
CA PHE A 479 17.66 -20.99 -7.80
C PHE A 479 17.89 -21.59 -9.20
N LYS A 480 18.10 -22.92 -9.31
CA LYS A 480 18.18 -23.61 -10.61
C LYS A 480 16.93 -23.40 -11.46
N LYS A 481 15.74 -23.46 -10.85
CA LYS A 481 14.49 -23.15 -11.56
C LYS A 481 14.44 -21.70 -12.05
N VAL A 482 14.95 -20.73 -11.29
CA VAL A 482 15.01 -19.33 -11.75
C VAL A 482 15.93 -19.25 -12.95
N LEU A 483 17.08 -19.90 -12.84
CA LEU A 483 18.10 -19.90 -13.88
C LEU A 483 17.61 -20.59 -15.17
N GLU A 484 16.79 -21.63 -15.08
CA GLU A 484 16.17 -22.29 -16.24
C GLU A 484 15.10 -21.42 -16.93
N ASN A 485 14.36 -20.61 -16.16
CA ASN A 485 13.20 -19.87 -16.66
C ASN A 485 13.47 -18.39 -16.98
N ALA A 486 14.60 -17.83 -16.54
CA ALA A 486 14.91 -16.41 -16.71
C ALA A 486 15.87 -16.16 -17.88
N ASP A 487 15.60 -15.10 -18.65
CA ASP A 487 16.46 -14.56 -19.70
C ASP A 487 17.48 -13.56 -19.13
N VAL A 488 17.08 -12.85 -18.06
CA VAL A 488 17.90 -11.87 -17.33
C VAL A 488 17.76 -12.15 -15.83
N VAL A 489 18.87 -12.11 -15.10
CA VAL A 489 18.90 -12.27 -13.64
C VAL A 489 19.27 -10.94 -12.98
N LEU A 490 18.43 -10.47 -12.07
CA LEU A 490 18.67 -9.31 -11.21
C LEU A 490 19.19 -9.81 -9.86
N GLU A 491 20.45 -9.53 -9.55
CA GLU A 491 21.02 -9.77 -8.22
C GLU A 491 20.80 -8.54 -7.34
N VAL A 492 20.03 -8.69 -6.27
CA VAL A 492 19.71 -7.60 -5.34
C VAL A 492 20.61 -7.69 -4.11
N VAL A 493 21.36 -6.62 -3.86
CA VAL A 493 22.25 -6.46 -2.71
C VAL A 493 21.85 -5.23 -1.87
N ASP A 494 22.23 -5.22 -0.59
CA ASP A 494 22.00 -4.08 0.31
C ASP A 494 23.11 -3.03 0.10
N ALA A 495 22.74 -1.80 -0.27
CA ALA A 495 23.69 -0.73 -0.60
C ALA A 495 24.63 -0.37 0.56
N ARG A 496 24.25 -0.68 1.81
CA ARG A 496 25.08 -0.44 3.00
C ARG A 496 26.28 -1.37 3.10
N ASP A 497 26.16 -2.60 2.62
CA ASP A 497 27.27 -3.56 2.52
C ASP A 497 27.12 -4.41 1.25
N PRO A 498 27.42 -3.84 0.07
CA PRO A 498 27.18 -4.51 -1.21
C PRO A 498 27.98 -5.80 -1.37
N LEU A 499 29.28 -5.79 -1.01
CA LEU A 499 30.11 -6.98 -1.07
C LEU A 499 29.64 -8.03 -0.06
N GLY A 500 29.37 -7.63 1.19
CA GLY A 500 28.91 -8.55 2.22
C GLY A 500 27.55 -9.19 1.97
N THR A 501 26.75 -8.64 1.05
CA THR A 501 25.44 -9.18 0.66
C THR A 501 25.39 -9.78 -0.74
N ARG A 502 26.53 -9.83 -1.45
CA ARG A 502 26.70 -10.45 -2.77
C ARG A 502 27.07 -11.93 -2.66
N CYS A 503 26.68 -12.72 -3.66
CA CYS A 503 26.97 -14.16 -3.73
C CYS A 503 27.72 -14.50 -5.04
N SER A 504 29.01 -14.82 -4.91
CA SER A 504 29.89 -15.14 -6.05
C SER A 504 29.42 -16.38 -6.82
N GLU A 505 28.76 -17.32 -6.13
CA GLU A 505 28.20 -18.53 -6.71
C GLU A 505 27.02 -18.24 -7.64
N VAL A 506 26.20 -17.22 -7.34
CA VAL A 506 25.11 -16.78 -8.25
C VAL A 506 25.72 -16.27 -9.56
N GLN A 507 26.77 -15.45 -9.47
CA GLN A 507 27.47 -14.93 -10.65
C GLN A 507 28.08 -16.06 -11.49
N ARG A 508 28.79 -17.01 -10.86
CA ARG A 508 29.39 -18.16 -11.55
C ARG A 508 28.32 -19.03 -12.21
N ALA A 509 27.23 -19.31 -11.51
CA ALA A 509 26.15 -20.14 -12.02
C ALA A 509 25.37 -19.48 -13.18
N VAL A 510 25.16 -18.16 -13.13
CA VAL A 510 24.49 -17.43 -14.23
C VAL A 510 25.34 -17.47 -15.51
N ARG A 511 26.67 -17.35 -15.37
CA ARG A 511 27.62 -17.41 -16.49
C ARG A 511 27.75 -18.81 -17.09
N ALA A 512 27.76 -19.84 -16.25
CA ALA A 512 27.82 -21.23 -16.69
C ALA A 512 26.49 -21.75 -17.28
N ALA A 513 25.41 -20.96 -17.21
CA ALA A 513 24.09 -21.39 -17.65
C ALA A 513 23.95 -21.40 -19.18
N PRO A 514 23.21 -22.37 -19.76
CA PRO A 514 22.93 -22.38 -21.19
C PRO A 514 22.10 -21.16 -21.60
N GLY A 515 22.46 -20.56 -22.74
CA GLY A 515 21.75 -19.45 -23.36
C GLY A 515 22.13 -18.07 -22.82
N ASN A 516 23.41 -17.66 -23.00
CA ASN A 516 23.98 -16.31 -22.75
C ASN A 516 23.11 -15.36 -21.90
N LYS A 517 22.90 -15.75 -20.63
CA LYS A 517 22.04 -15.06 -19.67
C LYS A 517 22.78 -13.87 -19.09
N ARG A 518 22.09 -12.75 -18.94
CA ARG A 518 22.70 -11.51 -18.44
C ARG A 518 22.42 -11.31 -16.95
N LEU A 519 23.43 -10.82 -16.24
CA LEU A 519 23.35 -10.48 -14.82
C LEU A 519 23.34 -8.95 -14.67
N VAL A 520 22.38 -8.42 -13.92
CA VAL A 520 22.33 -6.99 -13.56
C VAL A 520 22.33 -6.87 -12.04
N LEU A 521 23.23 -6.06 -11.50
CA LEU A 521 23.35 -5.83 -10.06
C LEU A 521 22.48 -4.65 -9.63
N ILE A 522 21.72 -4.81 -8.55
CA ILE A 522 20.86 -3.77 -7.97
C ILE A 522 21.30 -3.45 -6.54
N LEU A 523 21.78 -2.22 -6.33
CA LEU A 523 22.11 -1.68 -5.00
C LEU A 523 20.84 -1.11 -4.36
N ASN A 524 20.12 -1.91 -3.58
CA ASN A 524 18.86 -1.50 -2.95
C ASN A 524 19.09 -0.85 -1.56
N LYS A 525 18.12 -0.05 -1.09
CA LYS A 525 18.25 0.80 0.11
C LYS A 525 19.31 1.90 -0.05
N ALA A 526 19.43 2.41 -1.26
CA ALA A 526 20.36 3.50 -1.60
C ALA A 526 20.16 4.77 -0.73
N ASP A 527 18.99 4.93 -0.11
CA ASP A 527 18.66 6.02 0.80
C ASP A 527 19.24 5.89 2.22
N LEU A 528 19.96 4.81 2.52
CA LEU A 528 20.66 4.63 3.79
C LEU A 528 22.16 4.94 3.70
N VAL A 529 22.66 5.30 2.51
CA VAL A 529 24.09 5.47 2.23
C VAL A 529 24.36 6.88 1.69
N PRO A 530 25.46 7.54 2.08
CA PRO A 530 25.84 8.83 1.51
C PRO A 530 26.05 8.77 -0.01
N LYS A 531 25.74 9.86 -0.70
CA LYS A 531 25.82 9.96 -2.16
C LYS A 531 27.23 9.63 -2.69
N GLU A 532 28.27 10.13 -2.03
CA GLU A 532 29.66 9.93 -2.44
C GLU A 532 30.06 8.46 -2.39
N ASN A 533 29.76 7.80 -1.26
CA ASN A 533 30.01 6.37 -1.10
C ASN A 533 29.22 5.52 -2.11
N LEU A 534 27.95 5.85 -2.34
CA LEU A 534 27.12 5.16 -3.34
C LEU A 534 27.69 5.31 -4.76
N SER A 535 28.21 6.50 -5.11
CA SER A 535 28.90 6.74 -6.39
C SER A 535 30.17 5.88 -6.52
N ASN A 536 30.96 5.78 -5.45
CA ASN A 536 32.17 4.95 -5.43
C ASN A 536 31.84 3.46 -5.62
N TRP A 537 30.78 2.96 -4.98
CA TRP A 537 30.29 1.59 -5.21
C TRP A 537 29.79 1.35 -6.62
N LEU A 538 29.05 2.29 -7.21
CA LEU A 538 28.60 2.18 -8.61
C LEU A 538 29.80 2.12 -9.57
N LYS A 539 30.81 2.99 -9.38
CA LYS A 539 32.06 2.98 -10.17
C LYS A 539 32.83 1.67 -10.01
N TYR A 540 32.84 1.12 -8.80
CA TYR A 540 33.48 -0.16 -8.53
C TYR A 540 32.79 -1.31 -9.28
N PHE A 541 31.47 -1.46 -9.13
CA PHE A 541 30.73 -2.57 -9.77
C PHE A 541 30.55 -2.42 -11.27
N ARG A 542 30.58 -1.19 -11.81
CA ARG A 542 30.51 -0.95 -13.26
C ARG A 542 31.65 -1.64 -14.03
N ARG A 543 32.79 -1.91 -13.37
CA ARG A 543 33.90 -2.72 -13.94
C ARG A 543 33.57 -4.20 -14.05
N LEU A 544 32.60 -4.70 -13.27
CA LEU A 544 32.20 -6.11 -13.22
C LEU A 544 30.94 -6.41 -14.04
N GLY A 545 30.14 -5.39 -14.34
CA GLY A 545 28.94 -5.50 -15.18
C GLY A 545 27.91 -4.38 -14.94
N PRO A 546 26.71 -4.49 -15.55
CA PRO A 546 25.63 -3.51 -15.38
C PRO A 546 25.16 -3.41 -13.93
N VAL A 547 25.13 -2.19 -13.38
CA VAL A 547 24.73 -1.91 -12.00
C VAL A 547 23.79 -0.69 -11.93
N THR A 548 22.83 -0.71 -10.99
CA THR A 548 21.94 0.43 -10.75
C THR A 548 21.59 0.59 -9.26
N ALA A 549 21.47 1.83 -8.78
CA ALA A 549 21.00 2.14 -7.43
C ALA A 549 19.47 2.22 -7.36
N PHE A 550 18.89 1.71 -6.28
CA PHE A 550 17.44 1.58 -6.12
C PHE A 550 16.95 1.93 -4.71
N LYS A 551 15.80 2.61 -4.63
CA LYS A 551 15.03 2.82 -3.40
C LYS A 551 13.62 2.26 -3.56
N ALA A 552 13.35 1.13 -2.90
CA ALA A 552 12.01 0.53 -2.91
C ALA A 552 11.05 1.25 -1.95
N SER A 553 9.94 1.77 -2.48
CA SER A 553 8.92 2.51 -1.71
C SER A 553 7.72 1.62 -1.39
N THR A 554 7.85 0.74 -0.39
CA THR A 554 6.76 -0.23 -0.07
C THR A 554 6.44 -0.40 1.42
N GLN A 555 7.24 0.16 2.34
CA GLN A 555 6.97 0.02 3.78
C GLN A 555 6.03 1.10 4.34
N ASP A 556 6.02 2.31 3.75
CA ASP A 556 5.23 3.45 4.27
C ASP A 556 3.95 3.77 3.49
N GLN A 557 3.64 3.06 2.39
CA GLN A 557 2.48 3.36 1.55
C GLN A 557 1.35 2.35 1.74
N ASN A 558 0.51 2.57 2.77
CA ASN A 558 -0.72 1.80 2.98
C ASN A 558 -1.88 2.22 2.04
N SER A 559 -1.73 3.29 1.25
CA SER A 559 -2.74 3.65 0.24
C SER A 559 -2.15 4.42 -0.94
N LYS A 560 -2.68 4.12 -2.15
CA LYS A 560 -2.48 4.86 -3.43
C LYS A 560 -1.18 4.64 -4.24
N LEU A 561 -0.82 3.38 -4.54
CA LEU A 561 0.04 3.12 -5.71
C LEU A 561 -0.80 3.16 -7.00
N GLY A 562 -1.03 4.38 -7.51
CA GLY A 562 -1.72 4.62 -8.78
C GLY A 562 -0.74 4.93 -9.92
N ARG A 563 -1.02 4.43 -11.14
CA ARG A 563 -0.32 4.83 -12.38
C ARG A 563 -0.49 6.35 -12.61
N ARG A 564 0.55 7.15 -12.34
CA ARG A 564 0.69 8.52 -12.88
C ARG A 564 1.65 8.51 -14.07
N LYS A 565 1.22 9.07 -15.20
CA LYS A 565 2.06 9.31 -16.38
C LYS A 565 2.94 10.54 -16.16
N PHE A 566 4.12 10.50 -16.77
CA PHE A 566 5.36 11.24 -16.53
C PHE A 566 5.37 12.79 -16.74
N LYS A 567 4.25 13.47 -17.01
CA LYS A 567 4.30 14.90 -17.45
C LYS A 567 4.18 15.96 -16.33
N GLN A 568 4.37 15.61 -15.05
CA GLN A 568 4.18 16.52 -13.89
C GLN A 568 5.25 16.34 -12.80
N MET A 569 6.54 16.40 -13.16
CA MET A 569 7.68 16.35 -12.22
C MET A 569 8.37 17.71 -12.06
N CYS A 570 7.64 18.78 -11.75
CA CYS A 570 8.25 20.05 -11.32
C CYS A 570 7.46 20.66 -10.17
N THR A 571 7.49 20.05 -8.98
CA THR A 571 7.17 20.76 -7.73
C THR A 571 7.99 20.17 -6.58
N ASP A 572 8.82 20.99 -5.95
CA ASP A 572 9.76 20.59 -4.89
C ASP A 572 9.08 20.01 -3.64
N LYS A 573 7.80 20.30 -3.41
CA LYS A 573 7.00 19.72 -2.31
C LYS A 573 6.56 18.27 -2.52
N ALA A 574 6.75 17.71 -3.72
CA ALA A 574 6.50 16.28 -3.98
C ALA A 574 7.68 15.39 -3.54
N ILE A 575 8.85 15.98 -3.27
CA ILE A 575 10.12 15.27 -3.02
C ILE A 575 10.17 14.67 -1.60
N GLN A 576 9.34 15.14 -0.67
CA GLN A 576 9.28 14.61 0.71
C GLN A 576 8.37 13.38 0.87
N GLY A 577 7.70 12.92 -0.19
CA GLY A 577 6.99 11.64 -0.19
C GLY A 577 7.92 10.47 -0.51
N SER A 578 7.57 9.25 -0.08
CA SER A 578 8.27 8.01 -0.39
C SER A 578 8.21 7.69 -1.90
N ILE A 579 9.05 8.35 -2.69
CA ILE A 579 9.19 8.13 -4.13
C ILE A 579 10.11 6.93 -4.34
N CYS A 580 9.70 6.00 -5.20
CA CYS A 580 10.57 4.94 -5.70
C CYS A 580 11.62 5.57 -6.64
N LEU A 581 12.91 5.43 -6.32
CA LEU A 581 14.03 5.92 -7.12
C LEU A 581 14.73 4.74 -7.79
N GLY A 582 15.18 4.91 -9.05
CA GLY A 582 15.86 3.85 -9.82
C GLY A 582 14.94 2.96 -10.67
N ALA A 583 13.62 2.97 -10.46
CA ALA A 583 12.68 2.17 -11.25
C ALA A 583 12.66 2.53 -12.74
N GLU A 584 12.79 3.81 -13.08
CA GLU A 584 12.77 4.28 -14.47
C GLU A 584 14.03 3.86 -15.22
N LEU A 585 15.19 3.97 -14.55
CA LEU A 585 16.48 3.54 -15.07
C LEU A 585 16.49 2.02 -15.34
N LEU A 586 16.04 1.22 -14.37
CA LEU A 586 15.94 -0.23 -14.52
C LEU A 586 14.95 -0.63 -15.63
N MET A 587 13.81 0.03 -15.74
CA MET A 587 12.84 -0.22 -16.82
C MET A 587 13.38 0.16 -18.19
N SER A 588 14.17 1.23 -18.29
CA SER A 588 14.83 1.64 -19.52
C SER A 588 15.92 0.65 -19.94
N MET A 589 16.75 0.19 -19.00
CA MET A 589 17.76 -0.85 -19.22
C MET A 589 17.12 -2.15 -19.73
N LEU A 590 16.09 -2.67 -19.03
CA LEU A 590 15.37 -3.87 -19.46
C LEU A 590 14.66 -3.66 -20.82
N GLY A 591 14.12 -2.47 -21.07
CA GLY A 591 13.48 -2.12 -22.33
C GLY A 591 14.44 -1.99 -23.51
N ASN A 592 15.70 -1.60 -23.28
CA ASN A 592 16.77 -1.59 -24.29
C ASN A 592 17.22 -3.01 -24.63
N TYR A 593 17.38 -3.87 -23.62
CA TYR A 593 17.70 -5.28 -23.81
C TYR A 593 16.65 -5.99 -24.70
N CYS A 594 15.35 -5.71 -24.48
CA CYS A 594 14.27 -6.20 -25.34
C CYS A 594 14.38 -5.74 -26.81
N ARG A 595 14.96 -4.56 -27.08
CA ARG A 595 15.07 -3.98 -28.42
C ARG A 595 16.27 -4.52 -29.20
N ASN A 596 17.41 -4.70 -28.54
CA ASN A 596 18.68 -5.07 -29.18
C ASN A 596 18.70 -6.52 -29.71
N LYS A 597 17.98 -7.47 -29.10
CA LYS A 597 18.00 -8.88 -29.53
C LYS A 597 16.94 -9.25 -30.59
N GLY A 598 16.17 -8.31 -31.12
CA GLY A 598 15.11 -8.61 -32.11
C GLY A 598 14.00 -9.55 -31.58
N ILE A 599 13.91 -9.72 -30.25
CA ILE A 599 13.00 -10.65 -29.59
C ILE A 599 11.59 -10.07 -29.68
N LYS A 600 10.76 -10.59 -30.60
CA LYS A 600 9.33 -10.25 -30.71
C LYS A 600 8.47 -10.80 -29.56
N THR A 601 9.07 -11.47 -28.58
CA THR A 601 8.42 -12.14 -27.45
C THR A 601 8.78 -11.51 -26.10
N SER A 602 7.92 -11.72 -25.09
CA SER A 602 8.12 -11.23 -23.72
C SER A 602 9.37 -11.82 -23.06
N ILE A 603 10.14 -11.02 -22.33
CA ILE A 603 11.29 -11.47 -21.51
C ILE A 603 10.84 -11.90 -20.11
N LYS A 604 11.54 -12.89 -19.55
CA LYS A 604 11.43 -13.31 -18.14
C LYS A 604 12.65 -12.86 -17.36
N VAL A 605 12.42 -12.18 -16.24
CA VAL A 605 13.47 -11.58 -15.41
C VAL A 605 13.42 -12.18 -14.01
N GLY A 606 14.47 -12.88 -13.58
CA GLY A 606 14.56 -13.50 -12.27
C GLY A 606 15.17 -12.56 -11.22
N VAL A 607 14.58 -12.44 -10.03
CA VAL A 607 15.12 -11.63 -8.93
C VAL A 607 15.72 -12.53 -7.86
N VAL A 608 17.02 -12.40 -7.59
CA VAL A 608 17.81 -13.27 -6.69
C VAL A 608 18.58 -12.43 -5.66
N GLY A 609 18.88 -13.01 -4.49
CA GLY A 609 19.64 -12.35 -3.41
C GLY A 609 19.30 -12.88 -2.01
N ILE A 610 20.10 -12.53 -1.02
CA ILE A 610 19.99 -12.93 0.41
C ILE A 610 18.64 -12.44 1.02
N PRO A 611 18.09 -13.01 2.11
CA PRO A 611 16.89 -12.48 2.75
C PRO A 611 17.02 -11.00 3.12
N ASN A 612 15.89 -10.29 3.16
CA ASN A 612 15.79 -8.91 3.65
C ASN A 612 16.62 -7.83 2.90
N VAL A 613 17.27 -8.16 1.78
CA VAL A 613 17.84 -7.19 0.84
C VAL A 613 16.78 -6.39 0.08
N GLY A 614 15.51 -6.83 0.09
CA GLY A 614 14.37 -6.11 -0.47
C GLY A 614 13.88 -6.58 -1.85
N LYS A 615 14.14 -7.82 -2.25
CA LYS A 615 13.69 -8.44 -3.53
C LYS A 615 12.20 -8.20 -3.84
N SER A 616 11.31 -8.70 -2.98
CA SER A 616 9.85 -8.54 -3.16
C SER A 616 9.40 -7.07 -3.06
N SER A 617 10.17 -6.22 -2.37
CA SER A 617 9.93 -4.78 -2.29
C SER A 617 10.26 -4.06 -3.60
N ILE A 618 11.32 -4.47 -4.30
CA ILE A 618 11.64 -3.98 -5.66
C ILE A 618 10.54 -4.38 -6.64
N ILE A 619 10.09 -5.64 -6.61
CA ILE A 619 9.01 -6.13 -7.49
C ILE A 619 7.73 -5.31 -7.31
N ASN A 620 7.30 -5.11 -6.07
CA ASN A 620 6.14 -4.27 -5.77
C ASN A 620 6.33 -2.80 -6.19
N SER A 621 7.55 -2.28 -6.06
CA SER A 621 7.89 -0.91 -6.47
C SER A 621 7.85 -0.74 -7.99
N LEU A 622 8.31 -1.75 -8.75
CA LEU A 622 8.26 -1.77 -10.21
C LEU A 622 6.83 -1.89 -10.74
N ILE A 623 6.03 -2.78 -10.14
CA ILE A 623 4.61 -2.98 -10.51
C ILE A 623 3.75 -1.79 -10.09
N ARG A 624 4.23 -0.99 -9.13
CA ARG A 624 3.47 0.05 -8.45
C ARG A 624 2.20 -0.54 -7.84
N GLY A 625 2.36 -1.59 -7.03
CA GLY A 625 1.26 -2.31 -6.38
C GLY A 625 1.75 -3.40 -5.43
N LYS A 626 0.87 -3.88 -4.54
CA LYS A 626 1.19 -4.95 -3.58
C LYS A 626 0.91 -6.32 -4.20
N SER A 627 1.84 -6.81 -5.01
CA SER A 627 1.75 -8.14 -5.65
C SER A 627 2.38 -9.23 -4.80
N CYS A 628 3.53 -8.95 -4.18
CA CYS A 628 4.26 -9.86 -3.29
C CYS A 628 4.10 -9.41 -1.83
N SER A 629 4.00 -10.35 -0.89
CA SER A 629 4.06 -10.03 0.54
C SER A 629 5.47 -9.58 0.95
N VAL A 630 5.57 -8.49 1.72
CA VAL A 630 6.85 -7.88 2.14
C VAL A 630 6.86 -7.70 3.66
N GLY A 631 8.05 -7.77 4.26
CA GLY A 631 8.27 -7.48 5.67
C GLY A 631 9.75 -7.63 6.04
N SER A 632 10.14 -7.16 7.22
CA SER A 632 11.52 -7.17 7.73
C SER A 632 11.97 -8.51 8.33
N THR A 633 11.09 -9.52 8.31
CA THR A 633 11.37 -10.85 8.85
C THR A 633 11.74 -11.82 7.71
N PRO A 634 12.84 -12.59 7.82
CA PRO A 634 13.17 -13.62 6.83
C PRO A 634 12.04 -14.66 6.65
N GLY A 635 11.92 -15.24 5.46
CA GLY A 635 11.01 -16.37 5.20
C GLY A 635 9.55 -16.02 4.85
N ILE A 636 9.27 -14.75 4.52
CA ILE A 636 7.95 -14.31 4.03
C ILE A 636 7.67 -14.91 2.64
N THR A 637 8.60 -14.78 1.71
CA THR A 637 8.52 -15.42 0.39
C THR A 637 9.00 -16.86 0.51
N ARG A 638 8.07 -17.82 0.48
CA ARG A 638 8.37 -19.27 0.70
C ARG A 638 8.47 -20.09 -0.58
N ALA A 639 7.99 -19.57 -1.70
CA ALA A 639 7.97 -20.25 -2.99
C ALA A 639 8.16 -19.24 -4.12
N MET A 640 8.68 -19.72 -5.25
CA MET A 640 8.82 -18.93 -6.47
C MET A 640 7.45 -18.45 -6.98
N GLN A 641 7.37 -17.18 -7.41
CA GLN A 641 6.14 -16.58 -7.94
C GLN A 641 6.43 -15.78 -9.22
N GLU A 642 5.66 -16.00 -10.28
CA GLU A 642 5.72 -15.19 -11.50
C GLU A 642 4.75 -13.99 -11.41
N VAL A 643 5.25 -12.80 -11.70
CA VAL A 643 4.46 -11.56 -11.66
C VAL A 643 4.66 -10.76 -12.96
N ALA A 644 3.58 -10.60 -13.72
CA ALA A 644 3.62 -9.84 -14.97
C ALA A 644 3.74 -8.33 -14.69
N LEU A 645 4.81 -7.71 -15.19
CA LEU A 645 5.08 -6.29 -15.01
C LEU A 645 4.47 -5.46 -16.15
N ASP A 646 4.65 -5.91 -17.39
CA ASP A 646 4.03 -5.36 -18.59
C ASP A 646 3.83 -6.46 -19.63
N SER A 647 3.17 -6.15 -20.76
CA SER A 647 2.96 -7.06 -21.90
C SER A 647 4.23 -7.74 -22.43
N LYS A 648 5.41 -7.17 -22.16
CA LYS A 648 6.71 -7.65 -22.63
C LYS A 648 7.65 -8.13 -21.51
N ILE A 649 7.34 -7.94 -20.23
CA ILE A 649 8.26 -8.23 -19.11
C ILE A 649 7.50 -8.98 -18.01
N THR A 650 8.00 -10.16 -17.64
CA THR A 650 7.51 -10.94 -16.50
C THR A 650 8.63 -11.09 -15.47
N LEU A 651 8.37 -10.75 -14.21
CA LEU A 651 9.31 -10.89 -13.10
C LEU A 651 9.10 -12.24 -12.38
N ILE A 652 10.17 -12.87 -11.91
CA ILE A 652 10.14 -14.08 -11.09
C ILE A 652 10.69 -13.74 -9.71
N ASP A 653 9.85 -13.77 -8.68
CA ASP A 653 10.25 -13.58 -7.27
C ASP A 653 10.77 -14.89 -6.71
N CYS A 654 12.03 -14.91 -6.26
CA CYS A 654 12.66 -16.07 -5.63
C CYS A 654 12.69 -15.89 -4.10
N PRO A 655 12.44 -16.95 -3.30
CA PRO A 655 12.70 -16.90 -1.86
C PRO A 655 14.12 -16.40 -1.57
N GLY A 656 14.26 -15.52 -0.57
CA GLY A 656 15.58 -15.14 -0.07
C GLY A 656 16.18 -16.27 0.72
N ILE A 657 17.45 -16.56 0.53
CA ILE A 657 18.04 -17.74 1.14
C ILE A 657 19.37 -17.43 1.84
N VAL A 658 19.52 -18.04 3.01
CA VAL A 658 20.63 -17.84 3.94
C VAL A 658 21.74 -18.85 3.63
N PHE A 659 22.91 -18.35 3.26
CA PHE A 659 24.14 -19.13 3.26
C PHE A 659 24.79 -18.95 4.64
N THR A 660 24.66 -19.93 5.53
CA THR A 660 25.41 -19.94 6.79
C THR A 660 26.58 -20.88 6.65
N ASN A 661 27.81 -20.33 6.63
CA ASN A 661 28.97 -21.10 7.01
C ASN A 661 29.08 -21.15 8.55
N ASN A 662 29.38 -22.35 9.04
CA ASN A 662 30.07 -22.66 10.30
C ASN A 662 29.29 -22.60 11.63
N LEU A 663 28.86 -23.78 12.08
CA LEU A 663 29.42 -24.58 13.21
C LEU A 663 30.19 -23.95 14.40
N LYS A 664 30.27 -22.63 14.59
CA LYS A 664 30.74 -22.05 15.86
C LYS A 664 29.65 -21.18 16.47
N SER A 665 29.59 -21.17 17.80
CA SER A 665 28.51 -20.68 18.66
C SER A 665 28.17 -19.18 18.54
N GLU A 666 28.69 -18.45 17.57
CA GLU A 666 28.51 -17.01 17.42
C GLU A 666 28.21 -16.63 15.95
N ASN A 667 26.97 -16.85 15.51
CA ASN A 667 26.48 -16.46 14.17
C ASN A 667 26.24 -14.94 14.04
N VAL A 668 27.08 -14.11 14.65
CA VAL A 668 26.94 -12.64 14.64
C VAL A 668 26.90 -12.09 13.20
N PRO A 669 27.78 -12.51 12.26
CA PRO A 669 27.74 -11.99 10.89
C PRO A 669 26.43 -12.30 10.14
N ALA A 670 25.84 -13.49 10.33
CA ALA A 670 24.58 -13.85 9.69
C ALA A 670 23.39 -13.05 10.27
N VAL A 671 23.40 -12.78 11.58
CA VAL A 671 22.40 -11.93 12.24
C VAL A 671 22.49 -10.49 11.73
N LEU A 672 23.71 -9.94 11.61
CA LEU A 672 23.94 -8.58 11.10
C LEU A 672 23.60 -8.41 9.62
N LYS A 673 23.68 -9.50 8.82
CA LYS A 673 23.24 -9.55 7.42
C LYS A 673 21.73 -9.78 7.26
N ASN A 674 20.94 -9.64 8.33
CA ASN A 674 19.47 -9.81 8.34
C ASN A 674 18.99 -11.20 7.90
N ALA A 675 19.82 -12.23 8.04
CA ALA A 675 19.52 -13.58 7.57
C ALA A 675 18.63 -14.37 8.54
N GLN A 676 18.64 -14.01 9.84
CA GLN A 676 17.85 -14.66 10.89
C GLN A 676 16.84 -13.70 11.51
N ARG A 677 15.67 -14.22 11.91
CA ARG A 677 14.66 -13.45 12.65
C ARG A 677 15.18 -13.11 14.04
N VAL A 678 15.11 -11.83 14.44
CA VAL A 678 15.56 -11.34 15.76
C VAL A 678 14.90 -12.07 16.95
N GLY A 679 13.68 -12.58 16.75
CA GLY A 679 12.99 -13.45 17.70
C GLY A 679 13.72 -14.75 18.01
N ASP A 680 14.43 -15.31 17.03
CA ASP A 680 15.00 -16.65 17.05
C ASP A 680 16.52 -16.63 17.36
N VAL A 681 17.08 -15.43 17.54
CA VAL A 681 18.47 -15.22 17.98
C VAL A 681 18.58 -15.65 19.44
N LYS A 682 19.43 -16.66 19.69
CA LYS A 682 19.65 -17.23 21.03
C LYS A 682 20.32 -16.22 21.97
N ASP A 683 21.35 -15.54 21.47
CA ASP A 683 22.07 -14.50 22.18
C ASP A 683 21.98 -13.16 21.44
N PRO A 684 20.94 -12.35 21.71
CA PRO A 684 20.81 -11.02 21.12
C PRO A 684 21.80 -10.01 21.71
N PHE A 685 22.39 -10.31 22.87
CA PHE A 685 23.26 -9.37 23.58
C PHE A 685 24.60 -9.23 22.85
N THR A 686 25.30 -10.33 22.61
CA THR A 686 26.59 -10.33 21.88
C THR A 686 26.45 -9.74 20.47
N ALA A 687 25.35 -10.04 19.78
CA ALA A 687 25.08 -9.48 18.46
C ALA A 687 24.85 -7.96 18.53
N ALA A 688 24.10 -7.46 19.51
CA ALA A 688 23.88 -6.03 19.69
C ALA A 688 25.14 -5.30 20.17
N GLU A 689 25.95 -5.93 21.03
CA GLU A 689 27.25 -5.42 21.46
C GLU A 689 28.20 -5.24 20.27
N SER A 690 28.24 -6.21 19.35
CA SER A 690 29.02 -6.10 18.12
C SER A 690 28.61 -4.94 17.21
N ILE A 691 27.38 -4.41 17.35
CA ILE A 691 26.93 -3.19 16.67
C ILE A 691 27.44 -1.96 17.43
N LEU A 692 27.34 -1.97 18.76
CA LEU A 692 27.80 -0.86 19.60
C LEU A 692 29.32 -0.65 19.48
N LYS A 693 30.10 -1.72 19.31
CA LYS A 693 31.55 -1.66 19.07
C LYS A 693 31.96 -1.01 17.74
N ARG A 694 31.03 -0.84 16.78
CA ARG A 694 31.32 -0.34 15.43
C ARG A 694 31.22 1.19 15.30
N ALA A 695 30.73 1.91 16.31
CA ALA A 695 30.73 3.38 16.31
C ALA A 695 31.13 3.96 17.67
N SER A 696 31.33 5.27 17.69
CA SER A 696 31.56 6.03 18.90
C SER A 696 30.36 5.93 19.87
N LYS A 697 30.65 5.99 21.16
CA LYS A 697 29.59 5.99 22.19
C LYS A 697 28.63 7.17 21.99
N GLU A 698 29.17 8.33 21.62
CA GLU A 698 28.43 9.56 21.32
C GLU A 698 27.36 9.37 20.23
N PHE A 699 27.66 8.59 19.18
CA PHE A 699 26.70 8.30 18.12
C PHE A 699 25.44 7.63 18.67
N PHE A 700 25.60 6.61 19.53
CA PHE A 700 24.48 5.90 20.14
C PHE A 700 23.78 6.69 21.24
N CYS A 701 24.53 7.49 22.00
CA CYS A 701 23.97 8.44 22.96
C CYS A 701 23.02 9.42 22.25
N LYS A 702 23.47 10.04 21.16
CA LYS A 702 22.66 10.97 20.35
C LYS A 702 21.47 10.27 19.67
N LEU A 703 21.68 9.07 19.12
CA LEU A 703 20.63 8.33 18.38
C LEU A 703 19.47 7.88 19.29
N TYR A 704 19.77 7.47 20.52
CA TYR A 704 18.78 6.97 21.46
C TYR A 704 18.40 7.97 22.55
N ASP A 705 19.00 9.17 22.53
CA ASP A 705 18.88 10.20 23.56
C ASP A 705 19.18 9.61 24.95
N ILE A 706 20.36 9.00 25.05
CA ILE A 706 20.97 8.51 26.28
C ILE A 706 22.10 9.47 26.60
N THR A 707 22.22 9.90 27.86
CA THR A 707 23.24 10.88 28.28
C THR A 707 24.64 10.33 28.02
N GLU A 708 25.06 9.35 28.82
CA GLU A 708 26.36 8.68 28.71
C GLU A 708 26.22 7.23 29.19
N TYR A 709 27.19 6.39 28.84
CA TYR A 709 27.30 5.02 29.37
C TYR A 709 28.75 4.55 29.38
N GLU A 710 29.12 3.86 30.45
CA GLU A 710 30.45 3.28 30.59
C GLU A 710 30.48 1.85 30.03
N THR A 711 29.47 1.05 30.37
CA THR A 711 29.36 -0.36 29.97
C THR A 711 28.22 -0.59 28.98
N PHE A 712 28.32 -1.65 28.17
CA PHE A 712 27.25 -2.02 27.25
C PHE A 712 25.99 -2.46 28.00
N GLU A 713 26.09 -3.12 29.17
CA GLU A 713 24.92 -3.42 30.00
C GLU A 713 24.20 -2.15 30.44
N GLU A 714 24.93 -1.12 30.87
CA GLU A 714 24.36 0.15 31.28
C GLU A 714 23.62 0.83 30.12
N PHE A 715 24.20 0.81 28.92
CA PHE A 715 23.53 1.30 27.72
C PHE A 715 22.18 0.60 27.49
N PHE A 716 22.16 -0.74 27.54
CA PHE A 716 20.93 -1.50 27.33
C PHE A 716 19.90 -1.26 28.44
N ALA A 717 20.34 -1.09 29.69
CA ALA A 717 19.47 -0.75 30.81
C ALA A 717 18.83 0.64 30.62
N LYS A 718 19.62 1.67 30.29
CA LYS A 718 19.12 3.02 29.99
C LYS A 718 18.17 3.02 28.79
N LYS A 719 18.51 2.27 27.72
CA LYS A 719 17.63 2.08 26.57
C LYS A 719 16.33 1.39 26.95
N ALA A 720 16.36 0.34 27.78
CA ALA A 720 15.16 -0.39 28.23
C ALA A 720 14.21 0.50 29.04
N VAL A 721 14.77 1.33 29.94
CA VAL A 721 13.99 2.35 30.70
C VAL A 721 13.32 3.32 29.73
N ARG A 722 14.07 3.86 28.76
CA ARG A 722 13.55 4.81 27.78
C ARG A 722 12.49 4.20 26.85
N MET A 723 12.56 2.90 26.58
CA MET A 723 11.54 2.14 25.86
C MET A 723 10.32 1.75 26.71
N GLY A 724 10.32 2.04 28.01
CA GLY A 724 9.27 1.58 28.94
C GLY A 724 9.23 0.06 29.11
N LYS A 725 10.32 -0.65 28.79
CA LYS A 725 10.43 -2.11 28.90
C LYS A 725 11.02 -2.47 30.26
N LEU A 726 10.15 -2.52 31.26
CA LEU A 726 10.51 -2.90 32.62
C LEU A 726 9.89 -4.27 32.95
N MET A 727 10.68 -5.13 33.60
CA MET A 727 10.24 -6.38 34.18
C MET A 727 9.50 -6.15 35.51
N LYS A 728 8.99 -7.24 36.11
CA LYS A 728 8.40 -7.20 37.45
C LYS A 728 9.39 -6.57 38.44
N LYS A 729 8.89 -5.72 39.34
CA LYS A 729 9.68 -4.93 40.30
C LYS A 729 10.48 -3.76 39.70
N GLY A 730 10.19 -3.33 38.47
CA GLY A 730 10.80 -2.12 37.89
C GLY A 730 12.23 -2.31 37.35
N VAL A 731 12.69 -3.57 37.23
CA VAL A 731 14.02 -3.88 36.68
C VAL A 731 14.01 -3.69 35.15
N PRO A 732 14.96 -2.96 34.54
CA PRO A 732 15.04 -2.78 33.10
C PRO A 732 15.22 -4.10 32.33
N ASP A 733 14.47 -4.29 31.25
CA ASP A 733 14.57 -5.48 30.37
C ASP A 733 15.67 -5.29 29.31
N VAL A 734 16.90 -5.63 29.70
CA VAL A 734 18.11 -5.55 28.87
C VAL A 734 18.00 -6.39 27.60
N LEU A 735 17.37 -7.58 27.67
CA LEU A 735 17.21 -8.47 26.52
C LEU A 735 16.24 -7.89 25.49
N ALA A 736 15.16 -7.25 25.93
CA ALA A 736 14.26 -6.52 25.04
C ALA A 736 14.96 -5.32 24.38
N ALA A 737 15.81 -4.59 25.11
CA ALA A 737 16.60 -3.49 24.55
C ALA A 737 17.62 -3.98 23.51
N ALA A 738 18.33 -5.10 23.76
CA ALA A 738 19.26 -5.71 22.82
C ALA A 738 18.56 -6.14 21.52
N ARG A 739 17.41 -6.82 21.63
CA ARG A 739 16.57 -7.17 20.46
C ARG A 739 16.07 -5.92 19.73
N SER A 740 15.82 -4.82 20.44
CA SER A 740 15.45 -3.55 19.81
C SER A 740 16.61 -2.96 19.01
N VAL A 741 17.86 -2.99 19.50
CA VAL A 741 19.03 -2.55 18.73
C VAL A 741 19.16 -3.35 17.44
N LEU A 742 19.01 -4.69 17.51
CA LEU A 742 19.02 -5.55 16.33
C LEU A 742 17.89 -5.19 15.34
N ASN A 743 16.67 -4.92 15.82
CA ASN A 743 15.59 -4.47 14.95
C ASN A 743 15.88 -3.09 14.32
N ASP A 744 16.47 -2.16 15.07
CA ASP A 744 16.84 -0.83 14.57
C ASP A 744 17.92 -0.91 13.48
N TRP A 745 18.86 -1.85 13.60
CA TRP A 745 19.84 -2.19 12.56
C TRP A 745 19.18 -2.74 11.28
N ASN A 746 18.25 -3.69 11.46
CA ASN A 746 17.55 -4.36 10.36
C ASN A 746 16.63 -3.41 9.58
N THR A 747 15.97 -2.49 10.29
CA THR A 747 15.02 -1.50 9.72
C THR A 747 15.72 -0.28 9.12
N GLY A 748 17.02 -0.09 9.36
CA GLY A 748 17.79 1.03 8.82
C GLY A 748 17.71 2.31 9.65
N LYS A 749 17.23 2.23 10.91
CA LYS A 749 17.31 3.34 11.86
C LYS A 749 18.76 3.64 12.26
N ILE A 750 19.57 2.59 12.40
CA ILE A 750 21.04 2.71 12.49
C ILE A 750 21.58 2.72 11.05
N LYS A 751 22.04 3.89 10.60
CA LYS A 751 22.64 4.05 9.28
C LYS A 751 24.12 3.69 9.36
N TYR A 752 24.55 2.79 8.47
CA TYR A 752 25.94 2.39 8.33
C TYR A 752 26.26 2.17 6.86
N CYS A 753 27.53 2.27 6.48
CA CYS A 753 27.99 1.91 5.15
C CYS A 753 29.42 1.36 5.16
N THR A 754 29.71 0.49 4.20
CA THR A 754 31.07 0.03 3.89
C THR A 754 31.65 0.83 2.72
N GLU A 755 32.97 0.86 2.60
CA GLU A 755 33.67 1.50 1.47
C GLU A 755 34.18 0.42 0.49
N PRO A 756 34.23 0.73 -0.82
CA PRO A 756 34.80 -0.19 -1.80
C PRO A 756 36.32 -0.36 -1.57
N PRO A 757 36.88 -1.56 -1.74
CA PRO A 757 38.33 -1.78 -1.65
C PRO A 757 39.11 -0.92 -2.65
N GLU A 758 40.28 -0.41 -2.23
CA GLU A 758 41.18 0.40 -3.09
C GLU A 758 41.98 -0.47 -4.09
N GLU A 759 42.11 -1.78 -3.85
CA GLU A 759 42.97 -2.67 -4.63
C GLU A 759 42.37 -3.15 -5.96
N LYS A 760 43.27 -3.38 -6.93
CA LYS A 760 42.95 -3.91 -8.26
C LYS A 760 42.40 -5.33 -8.13
N PHE A 761 41.17 -5.53 -8.60
CA PHE A 761 40.56 -6.84 -8.71
C PHE A 761 41.24 -7.64 -9.84
N ASP A 762 42.14 -8.55 -9.49
CA ASP A 762 42.47 -9.71 -10.33
C ASP A 762 41.44 -10.80 -10.03
N ASP A 763 40.22 -10.67 -10.56
CA ASP A 763 39.30 -11.81 -10.64
C ASP A 763 39.59 -12.55 -11.95
N PRO A 764 40.23 -13.74 -11.93
CA PRO A 764 40.65 -14.46 -13.13
C PRO A 764 39.48 -14.91 -14.03
N HIS A 765 38.22 -14.65 -13.64
CA HIS A 765 37.03 -15.18 -14.31
C HIS A 765 36.15 -14.13 -15.01
N VAL A 766 36.53 -12.86 -15.09
CA VAL A 766 35.76 -11.82 -15.82
C VAL A 766 36.59 -11.25 -16.98
N SER A 767 36.33 -11.69 -18.21
CA SER A 767 37.00 -11.07 -19.37
C SER A 767 36.40 -9.69 -19.67
N ALA A 768 37.26 -8.71 -19.97
CA ALA A 768 36.84 -7.36 -20.37
C ALA A 768 35.86 -7.36 -21.57
N ALA A 769 35.94 -8.39 -22.42
CA ALA A 769 35.03 -8.61 -23.54
C ALA A 769 33.57 -8.83 -23.09
N ILE A 770 33.33 -9.57 -22.01
CA ILE A 770 31.98 -9.82 -21.48
C ILE A 770 31.37 -8.52 -20.92
N VAL A 771 32.18 -7.74 -20.18
CA VAL A 771 31.75 -6.46 -19.61
C VAL A 771 31.39 -5.47 -20.73
N HIS A 772 32.18 -5.42 -21.80
CA HIS A 772 31.91 -4.59 -22.97
C HIS A 772 30.63 -5.01 -23.72
N GLU A 773 30.41 -6.32 -23.89
CA GLU A 773 29.18 -6.85 -24.52
C GLU A 773 27.93 -6.51 -23.70
N ASP A 774 28.01 -6.64 -22.36
CA ASP A 774 26.92 -6.30 -21.44
C ASP A 774 26.64 -4.79 -21.42
N ALA A 775 27.70 -3.96 -21.40
CA ALA A 775 27.57 -2.51 -21.44
C ALA A 775 26.84 -2.02 -22.71
N LEU A 776 27.16 -2.61 -23.87
CA LEU A 776 26.46 -2.35 -25.14
C LEU A 776 25.01 -2.85 -25.12
N ALA A 777 24.76 -4.05 -24.59
CA ALA A 777 23.43 -4.64 -24.55
C ALA A 777 22.43 -3.82 -23.72
N PHE A 778 22.90 -3.19 -22.64
CA PHE A 778 22.07 -2.35 -21.76
C PHE A 778 22.20 -0.84 -22.01
N ASN A 779 23.12 -0.40 -22.87
CA ASN A 779 23.44 1.01 -23.14
C ASN A 779 23.75 1.80 -21.85
N VAL A 780 24.74 1.34 -21.09
CA VAL A 780 25.08 1.90 -19.77
C VAL A 780 25.51 3.37 -19.87
N ASP A 781 26.25 3.74 -20.92
CA ASP A 781 26.82 5.09 -21.10
C ASP A 781 25.74 6.16 -21.36
N GLY A 782 24.62 5.78 -21.98
CA GLY A 782 23.49 6.68 -22.22
C GLY A 782 22.70 7.09 -20.97
N PHE A 783 23.02 6.52 -19.80
CA PHE A 783 22.24 6.67 -18.58
C PHE A 783 22.93 7.47 -17.46
N GLU A 784 24.17 7.91 -17.64
CA GLU A 784 24.92 8.63 -16.61
C GLU A 784 24.24 9.92 -16.14
N ALA A 785 23.58 10.65 -17.06
CA ALA A 785 22.84 11.87 -16.73
C ALA A 785 21.61 11.59 -15.83
N MET A 786 20.84 10.54 -16.15
CA MET A 786 19.67 10.13 -15.34
C MET A 786 20.12 9.57 -13.99
N GLU A 787 21.23 8.84 -13.95
CA GLU A 787 21.81 8.32 -12.70
C GLU A 787 22.29 9.45 -11.79
N THR A 788 22.96 10.48 -12.34
CA THR A 788 23.39 11.65 -11.58
C THR A 788 22.20 12.40 -10.98
N GLU A 789 21.09 12.52 -11.72
CA GLU A 789 19.85 13.11 -11.22
C GLU A 789 19.23 12.27 -10.09
N ILE A 790 19.28 10.94 -10.19
CA ILE A 790 18.83 10.02 -9.13
C ILE A 790 19.71 10.17 -7.89
N LEU A 791 21.03 10.24 -8.06
CA LEU A 791 21.99 10.38 -6.96
C LEU A 791 21.82 11.71 -6.21
N ASN A 792 21.49 12.80 -6.92
CA ASN A 792 21.20 14.10 -6.30
C ASN A 792 19.94 14.12 -5.42
N LYS A 793 19.06 13.11 -5.53
CA LYS A 793 17.83 13.00 -4.74
C LYS A 793 18.04 12.27 -3.40
N PHE A 794 19.23 11.74 -3.12
CA PHE A 794 19.58 11.13 -1.84
C PHE A 794 20.27 12.14 -0.92
N ASP A 795 19.58 12.59 0.13
CA ASP A 795 20.09 13.54 1.13
C ASP A 795 20.47 12.79 2.42
N VAL A 796 21.62 12.11 2.39
CA VAL A 796 22.21 11.44 3.56
C VAL A 796 23.56 12.08 3.86
N LYS A 797 23.66 12.74 5.03
CA LYS A 797 24.89 13.35 5.50
C LYS A 797 25.87 12.29 6.01
N GLU A 798 27.15 12.44 5.70
CA GLU A 798 28.20 11.50 6.13
C GLU A 798 28.31 11.40 7.66
N GLN A 799 28.07 12.50 8.37
CA GLN A 799 28.14 12.57 9.84
C GLN A 799 27.08 11.70 10.54
N ASP A 800 25.99 11.33 9.84
CA ASP A 800 24.90 10.53 10.39
C ASP A 800 25.07 9.02 10.08
N VAL A 801 26.17 8.61 9.43
CA VAL A 801 26.40 7.25 8.96
C VAL A 801 27.67 6.66 9.56
N MET A 802 27.55 5.47 10.15
CA MET A 802 28.66 4.70 10.68
C MET A 802 29.46 4.03 9.56
N LYS A 803 30.77 4.30 9.47
CA LYS A 803 31.68 3.55 8.57
C LYS A 803 32.02 2.19 9.18
N VAL A 804 31.95 1.14 8.36
CA VAL A 804 32.15 -0.25 8.79
C VAL A 804 33.02 -0.98 7.77
N ASP A 805 33.92 -1.84 8.22
CA ASP A 805 34.69 -2.71 7.32
C ASP A 805 33.80 -3.79 6.69
N SER A 806 33.91 -3.98 5.37
CA SER A 806 33.15 -5.02 4.69
C SER A 806 33.68 -6.41 5.03
N THR A 807 32.76 -7.36 5.25
CA THR A 807 33.11 -8.76 5.56
C THR A 807 33.45 -9.60 4.32
N GLY A 808 33.64 -8.95 3.16
CA GLY A 808 33.86 -9.61 1.87
C GLY A 808 32.63 -10.36 1.33
N PRO A 809 32.68 -10.87 0.08
CA PRO A 809 31.61 -11.68 -0.49
C PRO A 809 31.23 -12.87 0.39
N VAL A 810 29.96 -13.28 0.37
CA VAL A 810 29.54 -14.50 1.06
C VAL A 810 30.08 -15.69 0.28
N GLU A 811 31.22 -16.23 0.73
CA GLU A 811 31.80 -17.46 0.17
C GLU A 811 31.26 -18.70 0.89
N SER A 812 30.96 -19.77 0.17
CA SER A 812 30.79 -21.12 0.75
C SER A 812 32.14 -21.82 0.82
N LYS A 813 32.86 -21.79 1.96
CA LYS A 813 34.08 -22.59 2.15
C LYS A 813 33.72 -23.93 2.82
N ILE A 814 33.78 -25.02 2.07
CA ILE A 814 33.92 -26.38 2.60
C ILE A 814 35.41 -26.51 2.96
N ARG A 815 35.76 -26.59 4.25
CA ARG A 815 37.14 -26.91 4.66
C ARG A 815 37.28 -28.43 4.72
N GLU A 816 38.20 -28.95 3.92
CA GLU A 816 38.87 -30.23 4.17
C GLU A 816 39.63 -30.17 5.50
N CYS A 817 39.64 -31.27 6.24
CA CYS A 817 40.35 -31.42 7.51
C CYS A 817 41.26 -32.66 7.43
N GLY A 818 42.53 -32.47 7.77
CA GLY A 818 43.59 -33.48 7.91
C GLY A 818 44.58 -33.41 6.74
N VAL A 819 45.90 -33.28 6.90
CA VAL A 819 46.84 -33.58 7.98
C VAL A 819 48.05 -32.63 7.85
N GLU A 820 48.75 -32.36 8.95
CA GLU A 820 50.04 -31.66 8.99
C GLU A 820 51.10 -32.37 8.13
N ASP A 821 51.94 -31.62 7.41
CA ASP A 821 53.41 -31.84 7.35
C ASP A 821 54.09 -30.78 6.44
N ASP A 822 54.90 -29.94 7.10
CA ASP A 822 56.23 -29.42 6.75
C ASP A 822 56.72 -29.16 5.30
N LYS A 823 57.26 -27.94 5.13
CA LYS A 823 58.40 -27.50 4.27
C LYS A 823 58.15 -27.45 2.75
N GLU A 824 58.65 -26.52 1.93
CA GLU A 824 59.72 -25.52 2.00
C GLU A 824 59.51 -24.50 0.84
N GLU A 825 59.99 -23.26 0.99
CA GLU A 825 60.08 -22.26 -0.09
C GLU A 825 61.09 -22.66 -1.17
N TYR A 826 60.81 -22.36 -2.45
CA TYR A 826 61.84 -21.93 -3.42
C TYR A 826 61.28 -20.99 -4.50
N ASN A 827 62.01 -19.88 -4.69
CA ASN A 827 61.86 -18.85 -5.72
C ASN A 827 62.48 -19.26 -7.07
N ALA A 828 61.95 -18.74 -8.20
CA ALA A 828 62.66 -18.22 -9.39
C ALA A 828 61.72 -18.19 -10.63
N VAL A 829 61.32 -17.04 -11.20
CA VAL A 829 62.00 -16.13 -12.17
C VAL A 829 61.78 -16.48 -13.65
N ILE A 830 60.92 -15.66 -14.29
CA ILE A 830 60.98 -14.96 -15.61
C ILE A 830 61.52 -15.71 -16.86
N ASN A 831 60.72 -15.79 -17.94
CA ASN A 831 61.02 -15.10 -19.22
C ASN A 831 59.98 -15.22 -20.34
N GLU A 832 59.80 -14.05 -20.97
CA GLU A 832 58.96 -13.66 -22.10
C GLU A 832 59.32 -14.38 -23.41
N THR A 833 58.41 -14.42 -24.39
CA THR A 833 58.61 -13.79 -25.72
C THR A 833 57.46 -13.99 -26.72
N ASN A 834 56.84 -12.86 -27.07
CA ASN A 834 56.51 -12.34 -28.40
C ASN A 834 56.59 -13.21 -29.69
N VAL A 835 55.47 -13.12 -30.46
CA VAL A 835 55.35 -12.62 -31.85
C VAL A 835 55.39 -13.59 -33.07
N SER A 836 54.23 -13.60 -33.78
CA SER A 836 54.00 -13.45 -35.24
C SER A 836 53.70 -14.63 -36.19
N ASN A 837 52.64 -14.37 -36.97
CA ASN A 837 52.44 -14.51 -38.43
C ASN A 837 52.63 -15.86 -39.13
N LYS A 838 51.56 -16.34 -39.80
CA LYS A 838 51.41 -16.18 -41.27
C LYS A 838 50.07 -16.67 -41.83
N ARG A 839 49.59 -15.88 -42.79
CA ARG A 839 48.52 -16.10 -43.78
C ARG A 839 48.65 -17.43 -44.54
N ARG A 840 47.52 -17.96 -45.04
CA ARG A 840 47.38 -18.35 -46.46
C ARG A 840 45.91 -18.46 -46.91
N LYS A 841 45.75 -18.28 -48.22
CA LYS A 841 44.58 -17.86 -49.00
C LYS A 841 43.87 -19.07 -49.64
N CYS A 842 42.66 -18.81 -50.14
CA CYS A 842 41.67 -19.66 -50.81
C CYS A 842 42.17 -20.64 -51.90
N ASN A 843 41.32 -21.61 -52.25
CA ASN A 843 40.80 -21.77 -53.62
C ASN A 843 39.48 -22.58 -53.68
N LEU A 844 38.64 -22.18 -54.64
CA LEU A 844 37.40 -22.81 -55.11
C LEU A 844 37.69 -24.11 -55.88
N GLU A 845 36.68 -24.99 -55.98
CA GLU A 845 36.23 -25.55 -57.26
C GLU A 845 34.78 -26.09 -57.17
N GLU A 846 34.06 -25.95 -58.29
CA GLU A 846 32.63 -26.16 -58.51
C GLU A 846 32.28 -27.64 -58.79
N ASN A 847 31.00 -28.01 -58.58
CA ASN A 847 30.24 -28.78 -59.58
C ASN A 847 28.74 -28.73 -59.32
N VAL A 848 28.00 -28.49 -60.41
CA VAL A 848 26.54 -28.33 -60.50
C VAL A 848 25.92 -29.67 -60.94
N THR A 849 24.78 -30.07 -60.36
CA THR A 849 23.73 -30.78 -61.13
C THR A 849 22.35 -30.63 -60.51
N THR A 850 21.40 -30.29 -61.37
CA THR A 850 19.98 -29.98 -61.16
C THR A 850 19.12 -31.24 -61.21
N GLN A 851 18.04 -31.31 -60.42
CA GLN A 851 16.81 -32.03 -60.79
C GLN A 851 15.58 -31.47 -60.05
N GLN A 852 14.52 -31.17 -60.81
CA GLN A 852 13.20 -30.69 -60.39
C GLN A 852 12.26 -31.88 -60.08
N GLN A 853 11.27 -31.68 -59.19
CA GLN A 853 9.86 -32.06 -59.41
C GLN A 853 8.93 -31.54 -58.30
N GLU A 854 7.82 -30.91 -58.70
CA GLU A 854 6.64 -30.57 -57.89
C GLU A 854 5.64 -31.75 -57.83
N SER A 855 4.82 -31.83 -56.77
CA SER A 855 3.36 -32.06 -56.91
C SER A 855 2.59 -31.78 -55.62
N THR A 856 1.41 -31.19 -55.78
CA THR A 856 0.43 -30.76 -54.77
C THR A 856 -0.66 -31.83 -54.55
N LYS A 857 -1.24 -31.93 -53.33
CA LYS A 857 -2.70 -31.94 -53.08
C LYS A 857 -3.11 -32.04 -51.59
N ASN A 858 -3.96 -31.07 -51.22
CA ASN A 858 -5.16 -31.09 -50.37
C ASN A 858 -5.14 -31.04 -48.83
N LEU A 859 -5.79 -29.97 -48.35
CA LEU A 859 -6.32 -29.69 -47.03
C LEU A 859 -7.57 -30.53 -46.72
N GLU A 860 -7.75 -30.94 -45.46
CA GLU A 860 -9.00 -30.80 -44.67
C GLU A 860 -8.79 -31.44 -43.28
N GLY A 861 -8.60 -30.64 -42.23
CA GLY A 861 -8.43 -31.21 -40.88
C GLY A 861 -8.12 -30.20 -39.77
N ASN A 862 -7.62 -29.01 -40.11
CA ASN A 862 -7.10 -28.06 -39.12
C ASN A 862 -8.08 -26.96 -38.65
N GLN A 863 -9.34 -26.96 -39.09
CA GLN A 863 -10.32 -25.95 -38.66
C GLN A 863 -11.12 -26.34 -37.40
N SER A 864 -11.34 -27.64 -37.14
CA SER A 864 -12.06 -28.12 -35.94
C SER A 864 -11.20 -28.04 -34.67
N LEU A 865 -9.90 -28.35 -34.78
CA LEU A 865 -8.92 -28.28 -33.69
C LEU A 865 -8.71 -26.85 -33.16
N ASN A 866 -8.62 -25.88 -34.06
CA ASN A 866 -8.46 -24.47 -33.68
C ASN A 866 -9.73 -23.89 -33.02
N LYS A 867 -10.92 -24.35 -33.42
CA LYS A 867 -12.20 -23.95 -32.79
C LYS A 867 -12.35 -24.56 -31.39
N SER A 868 -11.93 -25.81 -31.21
CA SER A 868 -11.91 -26.52 -29.92
C SER A 868 -10.93 -25.89 -28.92
N MET A 869 -9.71 -25.54 -29.36
CA MET A 869 -8.72 -24.84 -28.51
C MET A 869 -9.21 -23.46 -28.05
N LYS A 870 -9.89 -22.71 -28.92
CA LYS A 870 -10.43 -21.37 -28.58
C LYS A 870 -11.57 -21.45 -27.56
N GLN A 871 -12.38 -22.52 -27.58
CA GLN A 871 -13.43 -22.76 -26.58
C GLN A 871 -12.85 -23.22 -25.23
N GLN A 872 -11.82 -24.07 -25.24
CA GLN A 872 -11.11 -24.47 -24.00
C GLN A 872 -10.43 -23.28 -23.31
N MET A 873 -9.81 -22.38 -24.08
CA MET A 873 -9.22 -21.13 -23.58
C MET A 873 -10.25 -20.22 -22.89
N LYS A 874 -11.47 -20.09 -23.46
CA LYS A 874 -12.56 -19.31 -22.86
C LYS A 874 -13.08 -19.95 -21.57
N LYS A 875 -13.23 -21.29 -21.52
CA LYS A 875 -13.63 -22.01 -20.29
C LYS A 875 -12.58 -21.83 -19.17
N ARG A 876 -11.28 -21.95 -19.48
CA ARG A 876 -10.18 -21.73 -18.52
C ARG A 876 -10.14 -20.31 -17.95
N LYS A 877 -10.30 -19.27 -18.79
CA LYS A 877 -10.37 -17.88 -18.31
C LYS A 877 -11.55 -17.64 -17.36
N LYS A 878 -12.72 -18.22 -17.65
CA LYS A 878 -13.93 -18.07 -16.81
C LYS A 878 -13.80 -18.80 -15.46
N GLN A 879 -13.05 -19.91 -15.43
CA GLN A 879 -12.77 -20.68 -14.21
C GLN A 879 -11.71 -20.00 -13.33
N SER A 880 -10.68 -19.41 -13.93
CA SER A 880 -9.67 -18.62 -13.21
C SER A 880 -10.30 -17.41 -12.49
N ALA A 881 -11.15 -16.65 -13.18
CA ALA A 881 -11.86 -15.51 -12.58
C ALA A 881 -12.82 -15.91 -11.45
N ARG A 882 -13.37 -17.14 -11.45
CA ARG A 882 -14.19 -17.66 -10.35
C ARG A 882 -13.34 -18.08 -9.15
N ASN A 883 -12.15 -18.63 -9.37
CA ASN A 883 -11.23 -19.00 -8.30
C ASN A 883 -10.63 -17.77 -7.62
N GLU A 884 -10.30 -16.73 -8.39
CA GLU A 884 -9.79 -15.46 -7.88
C GLU A 884 -10.82 -14.76 -6.96
N LYS A 885 -12.10 -14.80 -7.31
CA LYS A 885 -13.19 -14.32 -6.43
C LYS A 885 -13.32 -15.10 -5.13
N LYS A 886 -13.11 -16.43 -5.16
CA LYS A 886 -13.15 -17.26 -3.95
C LYS A 886 -11.95 -16.97 -3.02
N VAL A 887 -10.77 -16.74 -3.60
CA VAL A 887 -9.56 -16.39 -2.84
C VAL A 887 -9.71 -15.02 -2.17
N ASN A 888 -10.28 -14.03 -2.86
CA ASN A 888 -10.53 -12.70 -2.29
C ASN A 888 -11.56 -12.71 -1.15
N ASN A 889 -12.59 -13.56 -1.23
CA ASN A 889 -13.55 -13.73 -0.13
C ASN A 889 -12.93 -14.38 1.12
N ILE A 890 -11.93 -15.26 0.95
CA ILE A 890 -11.22 -15.89 2.08
C ILE A 890 -10.26 -14.90 2.74
N ALA A 891 -9.62 -14.02 1.96
CA ALA A 891 -8.73 -12.98 2.47
C ALA A 891 -9.47 -11.93 3.33
N GLN A 892 -10.70 -11.54 2.94
CA GLN A 892 -11.50 -10.57 3.70
C GLN A 892 -11.98 -11.06 5.07
N VAL A 893 -12.12 -12.38 5.27
CA VAL A 893 -12.53 -12.98 6.55
C VAL A 893 -11.38 -12.97 7.56
N LEU A 894 -10.13 -12.92 7.10
CA LEU A 894 -8.94 -12.94 7.97
C LEU A 894 -8.51 -11.54 8.47
N ASP A 895 -8.89 -10.47 7.77
CA ASP A 895 -8.58 -9.07 8.15
C ASP A 895 -9.47 -8.52 9.29
N GLY A 896 -10.49 -9.27 9.74
CA GLY A 896 -11.42 -8.84 10.80
C GLY A 896 -10.90 -8.97 12.25
N PHE A 897 -9.69 -9.48 12.47
CA PHE A 897 -9.13 -9.73 13.80
C PHE A 897 -7.76 -9.07 13.96
N THR A 898 -7.68 -7.79 14.33
CA THR A 898 -6.57 -7.26 15.15
C THR A 898 -6.84 -5.84 15.67
N LEU A 899 -6.39 -5.60 16.91
CA LEU A 899 -6.67 -4.46 17.78
C LEU A 899 -5.77 -3.26 17.49
N ASN A 900 -6.34 -2.07 17.33
CA ASN A 900 -5.61 -0.80 17.20
C ASN A 900 -5.24 -0.22 18.57
N ALA A 901 -3.93 -0.08 18.80
CA ALA A 901 -3.35 0.67 19.90
C ALA A 901 -2.29 1.63 19.34
N SER A 902 -2.59 2.93 19.37
CA SER A 902 -1.63 4.02 19.59
C SER A 902 -2.35 5.36 19.50
N ASN A 903 -2.14 6.23 20.48
CA ASN A 903 -1.66 7.60 20.25
C ASN A 903 -1.27 8.17 21.61
N ASP A 904 0.03 8.42 21.73
CA ASP A 904 0.67 9.21 22.78
C ASP A 904 0.56 10.69 22.40
N GLU A 905 0.10 11.52 23.33
CA GLU A 905 0.45 12.94 23.41
C GLU A 905 1.07 13.18 24.79
N LYS A 906 2.17 13.95 24.78
CA LYS A 906 3.10 14.18 25.89
C LYS A 906 2.41 14.84 27.09
N TYR A 907 2.67 14.32 28.28
CA TYR A 907 2.18 14.82 29.56
C TYR A 907 3.34 15.48 30.32
N ASP A 908 3.07 16.68 30.85
CA ASP A 908 3.97 17.52 31.64
C ASP A 908 3.81 17.17 33.14
N PHE A 909 4.90 17.08 33.90
CA PHE A 909 4.93 16.41 35.21
C PHE A 909 4.87 17.34 36.44
N ASP A 910 4.75 18.66 36.24
CA ASP A 910 4.97 19.63 37.32
C ASP A 910 3.73 20.26 37.98
N THR A 911 2.49 19.81 37.70
CA THR A 911 1.31 20.54 38.22
C THR A 911 0.39 19.86 39.24
N ASP A 912 0.46 18.55 39.52
CA ASP A 912 -0.65 17.88 40.23
C ASP A 912 -0.28 17.06 41.49
N TYR A 913 0.61 17.59 42.35
CA TYR A 913 0.66 17.14 43.75
C TYR A 913 0.18 18.25 44.69
N VAL A 914 -1.12 18.23 44.99
CA VAL A 914 -1.61 18.68 46.29
C VAL A 914 -2.22 17.46 46.98
N ILE A 915 -1.56 17.03 48.05
CA ILE A 915 -2.01 15.96 48.94
C ILE A 915 -3.17 16.51 49.76
N GLN A 916 -4.38 15.97 49.56
CA GLN A 916 -5.42 15.85 50.59
C GLN A 916 -6.07 14.47 50.51
#